data_AF-A0A2I0PJ28-F1
#
_entry.id   AF-A0A2I0PJ28-F1
#
_cell.length_a   1.000
_cell.length_b   1.000
_cell.length_c   1.000
_cell.angle_alpha   90.00
_cell.angle_beta   90.00
_cell.angle_gamma   90.00
#
_symmetry.space_group_name_H-M   'P 1'
#
loop_
_entity.id
_entity.type
_entity.pdbx_description
1 polymer ?
#
loop_
_entity_poly.entity_id
_entity_poly.type
_entity_poly.pdbx_seq_one_letter_code
_entity_poly.pdbx_strand_id
1 'polypeptide(L)'
;MKKKLKRGGKVKKNLIIMSLFMVIMVLFMAGSVCAQPVEANKTAQVTGVDTATVNIEVNGSSDSTRLPADVVFAIDASGSMSTSDPTGLRKTGAISFINQMNNTTDKVGVVNWANIIKQQQGLTSDFAQAINVVNQNTAGGTTNGALAMQTSINILSLSSLPANQRNIILLTDGEFNAGGNATLNPDQMAIFYATQAKNLGYNVYTIGLGPDVNPTVLTQMASVINGVPQYYFANNASVIESIYNQIFQSITTQAKNITVTDVVPNYMTYVGATIAPTTNVLNPDGTRTLTWFISSLGQGQNWNVSYNLMSMKNGFNIPTNVVANITYTDPHNNTGNLTLPIPLVDFPANLNVTKEGTPEPISPGSLVTYHMTIQNDGPHTAWNVSFTDTIPSALTSGVQYSLDNANWNPYTSEQNVPLGNLSVGQTVTFWIRGIVDINTPVPGTITNTVNAYLNGTFNNNATVNNNLIPAADLAIIKTANQTQGLTSGQNVTFTLTVTNLGPNTANNVMAYDPIPTGIVSFGAATPSHGTWDPLTGIWNIGTLTVSQIVTLTFNATINNTFLGTITNNANVNGTEFDPNPLNNQDLIQLFVQNPYEPAADLTISKTVDEPTPNYGDTIHFTVNVFNAGPDAAQNVLVTDVLPTGLIFVSSTPVPSSIIGNIYTWNLGTLEHEQSTTINITAIVNATGLITNFVNVTSTTFDPHPEDNNATANVTVEPSAHVVLNKTVDNPIPDYWSLVTFTITALNTGPNDAEGLQVTDILPAGLTYVSSTFTPGTTYDSNTGIWNIGTLLNGTSAFLNIIANVTGVGTITNWASVTNQTTFDPLPWSEDNETINVPSASIFTLHKEWRANQDGTPITTAQYQDNVWVVFSATNLGPSFATITLSDALPAGFVPDSYWQYKWDSGSWINVPSQWIGSWLASIDVGQTLWVAIPGQITVANTTLNNIVYQTSQTNYNPQYPQGPPYGNASAQVDIPLHSHVVITKTVNNSTPNYGSTIIFTVIAHNNGPNDASGVQVVDNLPTGLVFVSYLSSQGIYNSTTGIWNVGTLLNGTNATLNLTAIVNATGEMINWANEANATINVPKAAALYLVVNTTTQCIRIPNNVLIQFKLGNNGPDTAENVVVTWVVPKGMKFVSAIPEPGYGTATYDAATRTLTWNVGDVPISDPYLNILLTLIEPGKYLIDPSVASDTFNPTSTNITPADVCAISTNGTNGTNGSSGNNVPMQDTGAPLALLAIAILSIVAGIVMPKRKN
;
A
#
# COMPACT_ATOMS: atom_id res chain seq x y z
N MET A 1 59.27 1.93 7.55
CA MET A 1 60.56 2.69 7.61
C MET A 1 60.29 4.18 7.85
N LYS A 2 61.33 4.98 8.20
CA LYS A 2 61.47 6.46 8.11
C LYS A 2 60.16 7.32 8.12
N LYS A 3 59.80 7.97 9.24
CA LYS A 3 60.17 9.37 9.62
C LYS A 3 59.65 10.50 8.69
N LYS A 4 58.68 11.31 9.15
CA LYS A 4 58.87 12.72 9.62
C LYS A 4 57.56 13.46 10.02
N LEU A 5 57.75 14.52 10.83
CA LEU A 5 56.81 15.63 11.15
C LEU A 5 55.54 15.31 11.97
N LYS A 6 54.96 16.26 12.73
CA LYS A 6 55.49 17.02 13.90
C LYS A 6 54.35 17.83 14.58
N ARG A 7 54.29 17.80 15.92
CA ARG A 7 53.68 18.81 16.83
C ARG A 7 52.22 19.26 16.60
N GLY A 8 51.35 18.84 17.51
CA GLY A 8 50.09 19.51 17.90
C GLY A 8 49.42 18.71 19.02
N GLY A 9 48.82 19.35 20.04
CA GLY A 9 47.99 18.63 21.03
C GLY A 9 48.26 18.82 22.53
N LYS A 10 49.17 19.69 22.98
CA LYS A 10 49.37 19.97 24.42
C LYS A 10 48.29 20.90 25.02
N VAL A 11 47.03 20.74 24.61
CA VAL A 11 45.87 21.58 25.00
C VAL A 11 44.60 20.71 25.14
N LYS A 12 44.46 19.98 26.26
CA LYS A 12 43.16 19.42 26.70
C LYS A 12 43.08 19.06 28.20
N LYS A 13 43.84 19.74 29.06
CA LYS A 13 43.73 19.63 30.54
C LYS A 13 43.38 20.92 31.29
N ASN A 14 43.16 22.04 30.57
CA ASN A 14 42.72 23.32 31.17
C ASN A 14 41.26 23.68 30.82
N LEU A 15 40.62 22.99 29.87
CA LEU A 15 39.27 23.35 29.38
C LEU A 15 38.11 22.86 30.28
N ILE A 16 38.42 22.31 31.46
CA ILE A 16 37.45 22.04 32.55
C ILE A 16 37.59 23.10 33.66
N ILE A 17 38.73 23.79 33.74
CA ILE A 17 38.98 24.87 34.72
C ILE A 17 38.48 26.22 34.19
N MET A 18 38.51 26.42 32.87
CA MET A 18 38.13 27.69 32.25
C MET A 18 36.60 27.96 32.31
N SER A 19 35.77 26.92 32.17
CA SER A 19 34.30 27.03 32.31
C SER A 19 33.87 27.38 33.73
N LEU A 20 34.57 26.84 34.74
CA LEU A 20 34.28 27.12 36.15
C LEU A 20 34.70 28.55 36.55
N PHE A 21 35.77 29.08 35.94
CA PHE A 21 36.21 30.46 36.17
C PHE A 21 35.29 31.51 35.52
N MET A 22 34.71 31.21 34.35
CA MET A 22 33.90 32.19 33.62
C MET A 22 32.52 32.43 34.28
N VAL A 23 31.96 31.42 34.96
CA VAL A 23 30.75 31.59 35.80
C VAL A 23 31.03 32.49 37.02
N ILE A 24 32.22 32.40 37.61
CA ILE A 24 32.61 33.20 38.79
C ILE A 24 32.99 34.64 38.42
N MET A 25 33.52 34.88 37.21
CA MET A 25 34.04 36.20 36.82
C MET A 25 32.97 37.19 36.29
N VAL A 26 31.79 36.72 35.87
CA VAL A 26 30.68 37.59 35.46
C VAL A 26 29.94 38.21 36.67
N LEU A 27 30.11 37.65 37.87
CA LEU A 27 29.44 38.12 39.10
C LEU A 27 29.93 39.47 39.65
N PHE A 28 30.92 40.11 39.02
CA PHE A 28 31.63 41.29 39.56
C PHE A 28 31.56 42.57 38.70
N MET A 29 30.60 42.68 37.77
CA MET A 29 30.25 43.97 37.12
C MET A 29 28.73 44.20 36.98
N ALA A 30 28.03 44.14 38.11
CA ALA A 30 26.73 44.79 38.30
C ALA A 30 26.75 45.57 39.63
N GLY A 31 26.07 46.71 39.69
CA GLY A 31 25.96 47.50 40.92
C GLY A 31 25.17 46.76 42.00
N SER A 32 25.47 47.06 43.28
CA SER A 32 24.91 46.45 44.49
C SER A 32 23.47 45.94 44.35
N VAL A 33 23.32 44.64 44.11
CA VAL A 33 22.01 43.99 43.94
C VAL A 33 21.35 43.90 45.31
N CYS A 34 20.20 44.56 45.48
CA CYS A 34 19.37 44.38 46.67
C CYS A 34 18.87 42.93 46.72
N ALA A 35 19.00 42.28 47.88
CA ALA A 35 18.54 40.90 48.07
C ALA A 35 17.03 40.77 47.81
N GLN A 36 16.64 39.82 46.95
CA GLN A 36 15.25 39.67 46.51
C GLN A 36 14.43 38.86 47.51
N PRO A 37 13.17 39.23 47.79
CA PRO A 37 12.30 38.52 48.74
C PRO A 37 11.88 37.12 48.29
N VAL A 38 12.04 36.81 47.00
CA VAL A 38 11.74 35.50 46.42
C VAL A 38 13.00 34.98 45.74
N GLU A 39 13.44 33.80 46.14
CA GLU A 39 14.39 32.98 45.40
C GLU A 39 13.60 31.91 44.63
N ALA A 40 13.96 31.61 43.40
CA ALA A 40 13.24 30.61 42.62
C ALA A 40 14.15 29.87 41.64
N ASN A 41 13.80 28.61 41.39
CA ASN A 41 14.52 27.73 40.47
C ASN A 41 13.53 27.07 39.51
N LYS A 42 13.96 26.83 38.27
CA LYS A 42 13.21 26.04 37.29
C LYS A 42 14.14 25.02 36.65
N THR A 43 13.75 23.75 36.71
CA THR A 43 14.49 22.62 36.11
C THR A 43 13.55 21.77 35.26
N ALA A 44 14.11 20.96 34.36
CA ALA A 44 13.36 19.93 33.66
C ALA A 44 14.24 18.70 33.44
N GLN A 45 13.60 17.55 33.32
CA GLN A 45 14.23 16.25 33.09
C GLN A 45 13.33 15.40 32.20
N VAL A 46 13.91 14.62 31.28
CA VAL A 46 13.18 13.65 30.48
C VAL A 46 12.76 12.48 31.38
N THR A 47 11.47 12.14 31.36
CA THR A 47 10.84 11.13 32.24
C THR A 47 10.00 10.09 31.51
N GLY A 48 9.81 10.26 30.19
CA GLY A 48 9.25 9.27 29.28
C GLY A 48 9.90 9.38 27.90
N VAL A 49 9.38 8.65 26.91
CA VAL A 49 9.96 8.59 25.55
C VAL A 49 9.90 9.95 24.85
N ASP A 50 8.78 10.67 25.02
CA ASP A 50 8.48 12.02 24.52
C ASP A 50 8.22 13.04 25.64
N THR A 51 8.27 12.60 26.90
CA THR A 51 7.74 13.33 28.04
C THR A 51 8.86 13.85 28.94
N ALA A 52 8.79 15.12 29.31
CA ALA A 52 9.64 15.74 30.31
C ALA A 52 8.81 16.26 31.49
N THR A 53 9.33 16.04 32.69
CA THR A 53 8.80 16.65 33.92
C THR A 53 9.58 17.94 34.20
N VAL A 54 8.85 19.04 34.28
CA VAL A 54 9.35 20.37 34.62
C VAL A 54 9.01 20.65 36.08
N ASN A 55 9.98 21.15 36.85
CA ASN A 55 9.81 21.54 38.24
C ASN A 55 10.04 23.05 38.39
N ILE A 56 9.14 23.74 39.07
CA ILE A 56 9.34 25.11 39.57
C ILE A 56 9.35 25.05 41.11
N GLU A 57 10.36 25.67 41.71
CA GLU A 57 10.49 25.88 43.15
C GLU A 57 10.57 27.38 43.44
N VAL A 58 9.84 27.85 44.46
CA VAL A 58 9.69 29.26 44.82
C VAL A 58 9.77 29.40 46.33
N ASN A 59 10.79 30.12 46.82
CA ASN A 59 11.20 30.16 48.22
C ASN A 59 11.20 31.61 48.75
N GLY A 60 10.64 31.82 49.94
CA GLY A 60 10.74 33.11 50.64
C GLY A 60 12.14 33.31 51.22
N SER A 61 12.90 34.28 50.68
CA SER A 61 14.34 34.43 50.96
C SER A 61 14.66 34.66 52.44
N SER A 62 15.82 34.16 52.88
CA SER A 62 16.40 34.50 54.19
C SER A 62 17.25 35.77 54.20
N ASP A 63 17.76 36.22 53.04
CA ASP A 63 18.69 37.36 52.91
C ASP A 63 18.00 38.68 52.55
N SER A 64 16.74 38.63 52.12
CA SER A 64 15.96 39.83 51.76
C SER A 64 15.77 40.80 52.92
N THR A 65 15.71 42.09 52.60
CA THR A 65 15.54 43.19 53.56
C THR A 65 14.10 43.25 54.08
N ARG A 66 13.70 42.27 54.89
CA ARG A 66 12.47 42.33 55.68
C ARG A 66 12.50 43.57 56.57
N LEU A 67 11.36 44.26 56.69
CA LEU A 67 11.16 45.32 57.67
C LEU A 67 11.46 44.78 59.10
N PRO A 68 12.42 45.35 59.83
CA PRO A 68 12.74 44.89 61.18
C PRO A 68 11.51 44.97 62.09
N ALA A 69 11.27 43.92 62.89
CA ALA A 69 10.04 43.81 63.67
C ALA A 69 10.24 44.24 65.14
N ASP A 70 9.47 45.24 65.57
CA ASP A 70 9.28 45.55 66.98
C ASP A 70 8.00 44.83 67.44
N VAL A 71 8.12 43.83 68.32
CA VAL A 71 6.99 42.99 68.77
C VAL A 71 6.81 43.10 70.27
N VAL A 72 5.62 43.48 70.72
CA VAL A 72 5.23 43.46 72.14
C VAL A 72 4.26 42.31 72.41
N PHE A 73 4.68 41.39 73.29
CA PHE A 73 3.86 40.27 73.76
C PHE A 73 3.07 40.70 75.00
N ALA A 74 1.77 40.96 74.83
CA ALA A 74 0.85 41.29 75.91
C ALA A 74 0.18 39.99 76.41
N ILE A 75 0.86 39.27 77.30
CA ILE A 75 0.48 37.94 77.75
C ILE A 75 -0.37 38.03 79.03
N ASP A 76 -1.61 37.59 78.95
CA ASP A 76 -2.51 37.52 80.09
C ASP A 76 -1.94 36.64 81.22
N ALA A 77 -2.16 37.10 82.44
CA ALA A 77 -1.71 36.53 83.71
C ALA A 77 -2.82 36.65 84.78
N SER A 78 -4.06 36.87 84.39
CA SER A 78 -5.25 36.87 85.26
C SER A 78 -5.52 35.49 85.90
N GLY A 79 -6.55 35.40 86.74
CA GLY A 79 -6.90 34.18 87.48
C GLY A 79 -7.39 33.04 86.59
N SER A 80 -8.18 33.35 85.56
CA SER A 80 -8.76 32.40 84.59
C SER A 80 -7.68 31.65 83.81
N MET A 81 -6.52 32.27 83.56
CA MET A 81 -5.36 31.62 82.95
C MET A 81 -4.81 30.43 83.77
N SER A 82 -5.25 30.22 85.02
CA SER A 82 -4.98 29.00 85.81
C SER A 82 -5.77 27.77 85.35
N THR A 83 -6.96 27.98 84.77
CA THR A 83 -7.83 26.93 84.22
C THR A 83 -7.69 26.82 82.70
N SER A 84 -7.48 27.92 82.01
CA SER A 84 -7.39 27.98 80.53
C SER A 84 -6.01 27.54 80.01
N ASP A 85 -4.93 27.81 80.77
CA ASP A 85 -3.55 27.38 80.49
C ASP A 85 -2.82 26.96 81.78
N PRO A 86 -3.22 25.82 82.40
CA PRO A 86 -2.66 25.34 83.66
C PRO A 86 -1.18 24.93 83.55
N THR A 87 -0.73 24.56 82.35
CA THR A 87 0.66 24.14 82.07
C THR A 87 1.56 25.30 81.65
N GLY A 88 1.00 26.48 81.34
CA GLY A 88 1.77 27.69 81.02
C GLY A 88 2.28 27.76 79.58
N LEU A 89 1.66 27.06 78.64
CA LEU A 89 2.04 27.00 77.22
C LEU A 89 2.00 28.37 76.51
N ARG A 90 1.27 29.36 77.05
CA ARG A 90 1.39 30.77 76.61
C ARG A 90 2.81 31.31 76.70
N LYS A 91 3.60 30.82 77.66
CA LYS A 91 5.03 31.14 77.80
C LYS A 91 5.85 30.40 76.75
N THR A 92 5.62 29.09 76.59
CA THR A 92 6.31 28.26 75.59
C THR A 92 6.15 28.84 74.18
N GLY A 93 4.92 29.15 73.75
CA GLY A 93 4.66 29.70 72.42
C GLY A 93 5.29 31.08 72.20
N ALA A 94 5.23 31.98 73.20
CA ALA A 94 5.88 33.29 73.11
C ALA A 94 7.42 33.17 73.07
N ILE A 95 8.02 32.27 73.85
CA ILE A 95 9.46 32.00 73.83
C ILE A 95 9.87 31.36 72.49
N SER A 96 9.06 30.45 71.95
CA SER A 96 9.27 29.83 70.64
C SER A 96 9.28 30.86 69.51
N PHE A 97 8.36 31.84 69.54
CA PHE A 97 8.38 33.00 68.64
C PHE A 97 9.67 33.82 68.81
N ILE A 98 10.01 34.23 70.04
CA ILE A 98 11.18 35.08 70.31
C ILE A 98 12.48 34.43 69.83
N ASN A 99 12.61 33.10 69.98
CA ASN A 99 13.77 32.33 69.52
C ASN A 99 13.88 32.25 67.97
N GLN A 100 12.81 32.53 67.22
CA GLN A 100 12.81 32.60 65.76
C GLN A 100 13.09 34.02 65.23
N MET A 101 12.96 35.06 66.05
CA MET A 101 13.22 36.45 65.66
C MET A 101 14.73 36.73 65.47
N ASN A 102 15.07 37.72 64.64
CA ASN A 102 16.46 38.10 64.43
C ASN A 102 16.91 39.17 65.43
N ASN A 103 17.66 38.79 66.45
CA ASN A 103 18.14 39.69 67.51
C ASN A 103 19.09 40.82 67.04
N THR A 104 19.54 40.82 65.78
CA THR A 104 20.34 41.91 65.20
C THR A 104 19.49 43.03 64.59
N THR A 105 18.24 42.74 64.20
CA THR A 105 17.32 43.70 63.56
C THR A 105 16.09 43.99 64.43
N ASP A 106 15.53 42.95 65.01
CA ASP A 106 14.24 42.95 65.68
C ASP A 106 14.36 43.31 67.17
N LYS A 107 13.25 43.76 67.77
CA LYS A 107 13.18 44.07 69.20
C LYS A 107 11.93 43.48 69.82
N VAL A 108 12.09 42.93 71.02
CA VAL A 108 11.01 42.32 71.79
C VAL A 108 10.71 43.16 73.02
N GLY A 109 9.44 43.46 73.24
CA GLY A 109 8.89 43.92 74.51
C GLY A 109 7.91 42.89 75.06
N VAL A 110 7.68 42.91 76.38
CA VAL A 110 6.80 41.95 77.06
C VAL A 110 5.97 42.69 78.09
N VAL A 111 4.69 42.35 78.20
CA VAL A 111 3.76 42.87 79.19
C VAL A 111 2.99 41.69 79.77
N ASN A 112 3.30 41.30 81.01
CA ASN A 112 2.48 40.35 81.76
C ASN A 112 1.43 41.13 82.53
N TRP A 113 0.15 40.89 82.26
CA TRP A 113 -0.93 41.73 82.76
C TRP A 113 -2.08 40.93 83.37
N ALA A 114 -2.76 41.55 84.33
CA ALA A 114 -4.00 41.07 84.94
C ALA A 114 -4.86 42.33 85.19
N ASN A 115 -5.26 42.60 86.43
CA ASN A 115 -5.90 43.85 86.83
C ASN A 115 -4.91 45.03 86.90
N ILE A 116 -3.62 44.69 87.03
CA ILE A 116 -2.43 45.55 86.98
C ILE A 116 -1.41 44.94 86.03
N ILE A 117 -0.40 45.71 85.62
CA ILE A 117 0.80 45.15 85.00
C ILE A 117 1.63 44.45 86.09
N LYS A 118 1.88 43.14 85.94
CA LYS A 118 2.66 42.33 86.90
C LYS A 118 4.16 42.42 86.63
N GLN A 119 4.55 42.33 85.36
CA GLN A 119 5.91 42.55 84.89
C GLN A 119 5.86 43.19 83.49
N GLN A 120 6.86 43.99 83.15
CA GLN A 120 7.03 44.51 81.80
C GLN A 120 8.52 44.61 81.42
N GLN A 121 8.79 44.44 80.12
CA GLN A 121 10.08 44.64 79.48
C GLN A 121 9.88 45.59 78.29
N GLY A 122 10.63 46.69 78.27
CA GLY A 122 10.69 47.59 77.10
C GLY A 122 11.44 46.95 75.92
N LEU A 123 11.24 47.48 74.71
CA LEU A 123 11.85 46.94 73.48
C LEU A 123 13.37 46.72 73.63
N THR A 124 13.79 45.46 73.54
CA THR A 124 15.19 45.04 73.66
C THR A 124 15.58 44.03 72.57
N SER A 125 16.83 44.07 72.13
CA SER A 125 17.47 43.02 71.33
C SER A 125 18.13 41.93 72.19
N ASP A 126 18.30 42.16 73.50
CA ASP A 126 18.64 41.10 74.45
C ASP A 126 17.39 40.29 74.77
N PHE A 127 17.13 39.29 73.91
CA PHE A 127 15.97 38.42 74.03
C PHE A 127 15.99 37.56 75.31
N ALA A 128 17.14 37.37 75.97
CA ALA A 128 17.17 36.68 77.25
C ALA A 128 16.47 37.50 78.35
N GLN A 129 16.56 38.83 78.31
CA GLN A 129 15.78 39.71 79.21
C GLN A 129 14.27 39.59 78.95
N ALA A 130 13.85 39.57 77.68
CA ALA A 130 12.44 39.36 77.32
C ALA A 130 11.92 37.98 77.77
N ILE A 131 12.65 36.91 77.47
CA ILE A 131 12.33 35.53 77.87
C ILE A 131 12.26 35.40 79.40
N ASN A 132 13.15 36.06 80.15
CA ASN A 132 13.10 36.09 81.61
C ASN A 132 11.82 36.75 82.15
N VAL A 133 11.26 37.75 81.47
CA VAL A 133 9.97 38.36 81.83
C VAL A 133 8.80 37.48 81.41
N VAL A 134 8.82 36.85 80.22
CA VAL A 134 7.80 35.86 79.84
C VAL A 134 7.71 34.72 80.86
N ASN A 135 8.85 34.19 81.31
CA ASN A 135 8.90 33.11 82.30
C ASN A 135 8.23 33.45 83.65
N GLN A 136 8.25 34.73 84.05
CA GLN A 136 7.61 35.22 85.27
C GLN A 136 6.07 35.33 85.18
N ASN A 137 5.47 35.08 84.00
CA ASN A 137 4.01 35.07 83.86
C ASN A 137 3.40 33.98 84.76
N THR A 138 2.57 34.44 85.69
CA THR A 138 1.99 33.68 86.81
C THR A 138 0.55 34.15 87.01
N ALA A 139 -0.40 33.20 87.04
CA ALA A 139 -1.83 33.50 87.04
C ALA A 139 -2.32 34.16 88.35
N GLY A 140 -3.43 34.91 88.31
CA GLY A 140 -4.11 35.52 89.45
C GLY A 140 -4.51 36.99 89.26
N GLY A 141 -5.63 37.41 89.84
CA GLY A 141 -6.23 38.75 89.65
C GLY A 141 -7.31 38.75 88.56
N THR A 142 -7.99 39.89 88.39
CA THR A 142 -8.98 40.10 87.30
C THR A 142 -8.29 40.53 85.99
N THR A 143 -9.04 40.89 84.95
CA THR A 143 -8.56 40.91 83.55
C THR A 143 -8.78 42.29 82.92
N ASN A 144 -7.71 43.10 82.81
CA ASN A 144 -7.73 44.49 82.31
C ASN A 144 -6.99 44.64 80.97
N GLY A 145 -7.64 44.23 79.87
CA GLY A 145 -7.07 44.32 78.51
C GLY A 145 -6.82 45.75 78.03
N ALA A 146 -7.57 46.73 78.55
CA ALA A 146 -7.36 48.15 78.25
C ALA A 146 -5.98 48.63 78.73
N LEU A 147 -5.59 48.29 79.97
CA LEU A 147 -4.28 48.58 80.53
C LEU A 147 -3.16 47.84 79.77
N ALA A 148 -3.40 46.59 79.36
CA ALA A 148 -2.44 45.81 78.57
C ALA A 148 -2.14 46.46 77.22
N MET A 149 -3.19 46.88 76.49
CA MET A 149 -3.05 47.58 75.21
C MET A 149 -2.40 48.96 75.39
N GLN A 150 -2.81 49.74 76.40
CA GLN A 150 -2.21 51.05 76.68
C GLN A 150 -0.70 50.94 76.99
N THR A 151 -0.30 49.99 77.83
CA THR A 151 1.11 49.73 78.15
C THR A 151 1.89 49.27 76.91
N SER A 152 1.29 48.43 76.06
CA SER A 152 1.93 47.96 74.82
C SER A 152 2.14 49.08 73.80
N ILE A 153 1.18 50.00 73.67
CA ILE A 153 1.30 51.22 72.85
C ILE A 153 2.43 52.11 73.39
N ASN A 154 2.54 52.27 74.70
CA ASN A 154 3.59 53.05 75.35
C ASN A 154 4.99 52.43 75.17
N ILE A 155 5.11 51.10 75.11
CA ILE A 155 6.38 50.43 74.83
C ILE A 155 6.77 50.59 73.34
N LEU A 156 5.81 50.47 72.41
CA LEU A 156 6.07 50.66 70.98
C LEU A 156 6.30 52.13 70.58
N SER A 157 5.73 53.11 71.31
CA SER A 157 5.98 54.54 71.02
C SER A 157 7.41 54.96 71.32
N LEU A 158 8.13 54.22 72.17
CA LEU A 158 9.55 54.38 72.46
C LEU A 158 10.47 53.72 71.42
N SER A 159 9.92 53.11 70.35
CA SER A 159 10.74 52.56 69.26
C SER A 159 11.51 53.67 68.53
N SER A 160 12.83 53.49 68.49
CA SER A 160 13.81 54.43 67.96
C SER A 160 13.86 54.53 66.42
N LEU A 161 13.09 53.71 65.69
CA LEU A 161 13.11 53.65 64.23
C LEU A 161 11.68 53.79 63.66
N PRO A 162 11.41 54.76 62.76
CA PRO A 162 10.10 54.89 62.11
C PRO A 162 9.78 53.77 61.10
N ALA A 163 10.79 53.05 60.63
CA ALA A 163 10.65 52.04 59.58
C ALA A 163 10.36 50.62 60.10
N ASN A 164 10.46 50.37 61.41
CA ASN A 164 10.22 49.04 61.97
C ASN A 164 8.72 48.69 61.91
N GLN A 165 8.40 47.44 61.55
CA GLN A 165 7.02 46.93 61.66
C GLN A 165 6.68 46.79 63.15
N ARG A 166 5.73 47.60 63.63
CA ARG A 166 5.32 47.62 65.04
C ARG A 166 4.11 46.71 65.26
N ASN A 167 4.27 45.71 66.12
CA ASN A 167 3.28 44.65 66.33
C ASN A 167 2.98 44.47 67.82
N ILE A 168 1.70 44.34 68.17
CA ILE A 168 1.23 43.91 69.49
C ILE A 168 0.60 42.53 69.32
N ILE A 169 1.05 41.53 70.09
CA ILE A 169 0.39 40.23 70.18
C ILE A 169 -0.24 40.11 71.56
N LEU A 170 -1.57 40.26 71.61
CA LEU A 170 -2.38 40.13 72.83
C LEU A 170 -2.91 38.70 72.94
N LEU A 171 -2.50 37.97 73.98
CA LEU A 171 -3.04 36.65 74.31
C LEU A 171 -3.85 36.75 75.59
N THR A 172 -5.12 36.30 75.58
CA THR A 172 -6.05 36.32 76.72
C THR A 172 -7.10 35.22 76.62
N ASP A 173 -7.68 34.80 77.75
CA ASP A 173 -8.91 33.99 77.76
C ASP A 173 -10.22 34.82 77.76
N GLY A 174 -10.10 36.15 77.60
CA GLY A 174 -11.03 36.92 76.78
C GLY A 174 -12.28 37.49 77.46
N GLU A 175 -12.44 37.33 78.78
CA GLU A 175 -13.37 38.13 79.58
C GLU A 175 -12.68 39.39 80.13
N PHE A 176 -12.79 40.54 79.46
CA PHE A 176 -12.33 41.80 80.06
C PHE A 176 -13.33 42.23 81.15
N ASN A 177 -12.94 42.09 82.41
CA ASN A 177 -13.78 42.36 83.58
C ASN A 177 -13.21 43.46 84.51
N ALA A 178 -12.14 44.13 84.09
CA ALA A 178 -11.58 45.32 84.74
C ALA A 178 -11.09 46.36 83.73
N GLY A 179 -11.00 47.64 84.14
CA GLY A 179 -10.41 48.72 83.32
C GLY A 179 -11.38 49.62 82.55
N GLY A 180 -12.70 49.40 82.65
CA GLY A 180 -13.70 50.35 82.17
C GLY A 180 -13.74 51.65 82.97
N ASN A 181 -14.52 52.64 82.49
CA ASN A 181 -14.80 53.88 83.20
C ASN A 181 -16.30 54.21 83.21
N ALA A 182 -16.68 55.44 83.60
CA ALA A 182 -18.09 55.87 83.65
C ALA A 182 -18.79 56.03 82.28
N THR A 183 -18.11 55.72 81.17
CA THR A 183 -18.62 55.93 79.80
C THR A 183 -18.43 54.70 78.90
N LEU A 184 -17.34 53.94 79.09
CA LEU A 184 -17.04 52.72 78.34
C LEU A 184 -16.85 51.55 79.30
N ASN A 185 -17.46 50.40 79.00
CA ASN A 185 -17.20 49.15 79.71
C ASN A 185 -15.77 48.62 79.39
N PRO A 186 -15.27 47.57 80.10
CA PRO A 186 -13.93 47.04 79.85
C PRO A 186 -13.64 46.63 78.40
N ASP A 187 -14.57 45.92 77.74
CA ASP A 187 -14.46 45.53 76.33
C ASP A 187 -14.31 46.73 75.40
N GLN A 188 -15.19 47.72 75.55
CA GLN A 188 -15.19 48.96 74.78
C GLN A 188 -13.90 49.76 75.01
N MET A 189 -13.34 49.72 76.22
CA MET A 189 -12.07 50.37 76.54
C MET A 189 -10.88 49.62 75.90
N ALA A 190 -10.89 48.29 75.89
CA ALA A 190 -9.89 47.48 75.20
C ALA A 190 -9.93 47.69 73.68
N ILE A 191 -11.13 47.72 73.08
CA ILE A 191 -11.36 48.07 71.68
C ILE A 191 -10.89 49.51 71.38
N PHE A 192 -11.15 50.47 72.27
CA PHE A 192 -10.68 51.85 72.11
C PHE A 192 -9.14 51.91 72.01
N TYR A 193 -8.40 51.32 72.95
CA TYR A 193 -6.94 51.32 72.88
C TYR A 193 -6.40 50.51 71.69
N ALA A 194 -6.99 49.36 71.35
CA ALA A 194 -6.62 48.62 70.14
C ALA A 194 -6.86 49.43 68.86
N THR A 195 -7.91 50.26 68.82
CA THR A 195 -8.17 51.19 67.71
C THR A 195 -7.13 52.31 67.67
N GLN A 196 -6.68 52.84 68.82
CA GLN A 196 -5.58 53.80 68.86
C GLN A 196 -4.26 53.19 68.37
N ALA A 197 -3.95 51.94 68.74
CA ALA A 197 -2.77 51.22 68.23
C ALA A 197 -2.81 51.12 66.68
N LYS A 198 -3.97 50.74 66.12
CA LYS A 198 -4.17 50.64 64.67
C LYS A 198 -4.06 52.01 63.97
N ASN A 199 -4.59 53.07 64.57
CA ASN A 199 -4.46 54.44 64.07
C ASN A 199 -3.00 54.95 64.08
N LEU A 200 -2.15 54.43 64.97
CA LEU A 200 -0.69 54.67 64.99
C LEU A 200 0.09 53.79 64.00
N GLY A 201 -0.61 52.98 63.18
CA GLY A 201 0.01 52.06 62.22
C GLY A 201 0.55 50.77 62.85
N TYR A 202 0.16 50.44 64.09
CA TYR A 202 0.62 49.21 64.75
C TYR A 202 -0.30 48.05 64.39
N ASN A 203 0.27 46.89 64.06
CA ASN A 203 -0.48 45.67 63.84
C ASN A 203 -0.90 45.06 65.19
N VAL A 204 -2.20 44.87 65.40
CA VAL A 204 -2.73 44.18 66.58
C VAL A 204 -3.12 42.77 66.18
N TYR A 205 -2.44 41.79 66.76
CA TYR A 205 -2.77 40.37 66.67
C TYR A 205 -3.43 39.96 67.98
N THR A 206 -4.55 39.25 67.92
CA THR A 206 -5.28 38.78 69.12
C THR A 206 -5.38 37.25 69.12
N ILE A 207 -4.99 36.64 70.24
CA ILE A 207 -5.10 35.21 70.49
C ILE A 207 -6.13 35.02 71.61
N GLY A 208 -7.31 34.54 71.26
CA GLY A 208 -8.37 34.18 72.22
C GLY A 208 -8.23 32.72 72.63
N LEU A 209 -8.03 32.46 73.92
CA LEU A 209 -7.85 31.12 74.49
C LEU A 209 -9.09 30.59 75.22
N GLY A 210 -9.59 29.42 74.83
CA GLY A 210 -10.65 28.71 75.54
C GLY A 210 -12.08 29.14 75.14
N PRO A 211 -13.11 28.51 75.71
CA PRO A 211 -14.49 28.68 75.24
C PRO A 211 -15.14 30.00 75.66
N ASP A 212 -14.66 30.64 76.73
CA ASP A 212 -15.30 31.80 77.37
C ASP A 212 -14.86 33.16 76.77
N VAL A 213 -13.98 33.14 75.76
CA VAL A 213 -13.54 34.35 75.04
C VAL A 213 -14.72 35.02 74.33
N ASN A 214 -14.66 36.36 74.19
CA ASN A 214 -15.54 37.10 73.29
C ASN A 214 -14.89 37.28 71.90
N PRO A 215 -15.24 36.47 70.87
CA PRO A 215 -14.54 36.52 69.58
C PRO A 215 -14.80 37.84 68.83
N THR A 216 -15.98 38.44 69.04
CA THR A 216 -16.37 39.72 68.43
C THR A 216 -15.47 40.84 68.91
N VAL A 217 -15.22 40.92 70.22
CA VAL A 217 -14.33 41.93 70.82
C VAL A 217 -12.89 41.72 70.35
N LEU A 218 -12.36 40.50 70.40
CA LEU A 218 -11.00 40.21 69.97
C LEU A 218 -10.77 40.42 68.46
N THR A 219 -11.79 40.16 67.63
CA THR A 219 -11.77 40.47 66.19
C THR A 219 -11.83 41.98 65.93
N GLN A 220 -12.63 42.74 66.69
CA GLN A 220 -12.68 44.21 66.59
C GLN A 220 -11.37 44.86 67.08
N MET A 221 -10.66 44.25 68.02
CA MET A 221 -9.33 44.68 68.44
C MET A 221 -8.26 44.39 67.39
N ALA A 222 -8.30 43.24 66.72
CA ALA A 222 -7.33 42.83 65.71
C ALA A 222 -7.20 43.82 64.53
N SER A 223 -6.02 43.84 63.89
CA SER A 223 -5.80 44.48 62.59
C SER A 223 -6.35 43.61 61.46
N VAL A 224 -6.73 44.23 60.34
CA VAL A 224 -7.04 43.52 59.10
C VAL A 224 -5.84 43.67 58.16
N ILE A 225 -5.12 42.58 57.90
CA ILE A 225 -3.93 42.54 57.05
C ILE A 225 -4.27 41.73 55.80
N ASN A 226 -4.01 42.30 54.61
CA ASN A 226 -4.35 41.71 53.31
C ASN A 226 -5.83 41.22 53.23
N GLY A 227 -6.76 41.93 53.89
CA GLY A 227 -8.19 41.57 53.96
C GLY A 227 -8.58 40.58 55.07
N VAL A 228 -7.61 39.99 55.79
CA VAL A 228 -7.85 38.98 56.83
C VAL A 228 -7.70 39.60 58.24
N PRO A 229 -8.74 39.55 59.11
CA PRO A 229 -8.61 39.92 60.52
C PRO A 229 -7.59 39.02 61.22
N GLN A 230 -6.59 39.61 61.89
CA GLN A 230 -5.52 38.90 62.60
C GLN A 230 -5.97 38.44 64.01
N TYR A 231 -7.16 37.83 64.08
CA TYR A 231 -7.69 37.17 65.27
C TYR A 231 -7.54 35.65 65.13
N TYR A 232 -6.99 35.02 66.16
CA TYR A 232 -6.67 33.60 66.20
C TYR A 232 -7.37 32.96 67.40
N PHE A 233 -8.23 31.99 67.14
CA PHE A 233 -8.93 31.25 68.18
C PHE A 233 -8.16 29.99 68.60
N ALA A 234 -7.65 29.97 69.82
CA ALA A 234 -7.04 28.82 70.46
C ALA A 234 -8.09 28.06 71.27
N ASN A 235 -8.65 26.99 70.71
CA ASN A 235 -9.68 26.19 71.40
C ASN A 235 -9.19 25.54 72.72
N ASN A 236 -7.86 25.39 72.89
CA ASN A 236 -7.20 25.00 74.12
C ASN A 236 -5.71 25.43 74.07
N ALA A 237 -4.98 25.30 75.17
CA ALA A 237 -3.61 25.82 75.28
C ALA A 237 -2.56 25.13 74.36
N SER A 238 -2.81 23.91 73.88
CA SER A 238 -1.82 23.18 73.05
C SER A 238 -1.57 23.80 71.68
N VAL A 239 -2.54 24.52 71.10
CA VAL A 239 -2.38 25.15 69.78
C VAL A 239 -1.71 26.52 69.83
N ILE A 240 -1.46 27.08 71.02
CA ILE A 240 -0.91 28.43 71.19
C ILE A 240 0.43 28.61 70.45
N GLU A 241 1.34 27.64 70.53
CA GLU A 241 2.64 27.70 69.83
C GLU A 241 2.46 27.68 68.31
N SER A 242 1.52 26.88 67.78
CA SER A 242 1.22 26.88 66.34
C SER A 242 0.63 28.22 65.85
N ILE A 243 -0.16 28.89 66.70
CA ILE A 243 -0.72 30.22 66.42
C ILE A 243 0.37 31.29 66.46
N TYR A 244 1.28 31.25 67.45
CA TYR A 244 2.45 32.12 67.46
C TYR A 244 3.31 31.92 66.20
N ASN A 245 3.50 30.68 65.72
CA ASN A 245 4.23 30.42 64.48
C ASN A 245 3.50 30.95 63.22
N GLN A 246 2.16 30.91 63.18
CA GLN A 246 1.38 31.57 62.11
C GLN A 246 1.52 33.10 62.14
N ILE A 247 1.52 33.70 63.33
CA ILE A 247 1.72 35.15 63.51
C ILE A 247 3.17 35.53 63.15
N PHE A 248 4.14 34.68 63.48
CA PHE A 248 5.54 34.83 63.06
C PHE A 248 5.66 34.82 61.55
N GLN A 249 4.99 33.88 60.86
CA GLN A 249 4.94 33.83 59.38
C GLN A 249 4.27 35.08 58.79
N SER A 250 3.19 35.59 59.39
CA SER A 250 2.55 36.86 59.00
C SER A 250 3.56 38.04 59.10
N ILE A 251 4.29 38.14 60.21
CA ILE A 251 5.33 39.16 60.49
C ILE A 251 6.66 38.91 59.73
N THR A 252 6.85 37.72 59.15
CA THR A 252 7.99 37.35 58.29
C THR A 252 7.63 37.13 56.83
N THR A 253 6.48 37.64 56.38
CA THR A 253 6.08 37.64 54.98
C THR A 253 7.14 38.36 54.14
N GLN A 254 7.86 37.61 53.29
CA GLN A 254 8.83 38.19 52.36
C GLN A 254 8.14 38.65 51.08
N ALA A 255 7.19 37.86 50.59
CA ALA A 255 6.43 38.19 49.38
C ALA A 255 4.95 37.84 49.51
N LYS A 256 4.10 38.63 48.86
CA LYS A 256 2.63 38.45 48.79
C LYS A 256 2.11 38.73 47.39
N ASN A 257 0.87 38.31 47.10
CA ASN A 257 0.24 38.42 45.77
C ASN A 257 1.11 37.78 44.66
N ILE A 258 1.72 36.64 44.96
CA ILE A 258 2.71 36.01 44.08
C ILE A 258 1.98 35.30 42.95
N THR A 259 2.36 35.60 41.70
CA THR A 259 1.80 34.96 40.50
C THR A 259 2.92 34.31 39.71
N VAL A 260 2.91 32.99 39.64
CA VAL A 260 3.83 32.19 38.80
C VAL A 260 3.18 31.99 37.44
N THR A 261 3.87 32.38 36.37
CA THR A 261 3.41 32.22 34.97
C THR A 261 4.43 31.45 34.16
N ASP A 262 3.99 30.52 33.32
CA ASP A 262 4.85 29.71 32.45
C ASP A 262 4.19 29.55 31.08
N VAL A 263 4.86 30.02 30.02
CA VAL A 263 4.36 29.97 28.64
C VAL A 263 4.99 28.79 27.92
N VAL A 264 4.26 27.69 27.87
CA VAL A 264 4.64 26.45 27.18
C VAL A 264 4.61 26.67 25.65
N PRO A 265 5.60 26.22 24.86
CA PRO A 265 5.65 26.45 23.42
C PRO A 265 4.63 25.59 22.69
N ASN A 266 4.21 25.99 21.49
CA ASN A 266 3.21 25.27 20.69
C ASN A 266 3.62 23.84 20.24
N TYR A 267 4.89 23.46 20.40
CA TYR A 267 5.41 22.11 20.19
C TYR A 267 5.50 21.26 21.47
N MET A 268 4.97 21.72 22.60
CA MET A 268 4.88 20.99 23.86
C MET A 268 3.43 20.96 24.37
N THR A 269 2.93 19.77 24.67
CA THR A 269 1.57 19.57 25.20
C THR A 269 1.61 19.40 26.72
N TYR A 270 0.93 20.28 27.44
CA TYR A 270 0.73 20.12 28.89
C TYR A 270 -0.17 18.92 29.19
N VAL A 271 0.34 17.98 29.98
CA VAL A 271 -0.35 16.72 30.35
C VAL A 271 -1.02 16.84 31.73
N GLY A 272 -0.34 17.40 32.72
CA GLY A 272 -0.82 17.48 34.11
C GLY A 272 0.23 17.99 35.08
N ALA A 273 -0.17 18.29 36.32
CA ALA A 273 0.69 18.88 37.36
C ALA A 273 0.34 18.35 38.76
N THR A 274 1.31 18.38 39.69
CA THR A 274 1.11 18.05 41.12
C THR A 274 0.21 19.06 41.83
N ILE A 275 0.28 20.33 41.42
CA ILE A 275 -0.66 21.39 41.77
C ILE A 275 -1.24 21.92 40.47
N ALA A 276 -2.54 21.78 40.27
CA ALA A 276 -3.20 22.28 39.07
C ALA A 276 -3.06 23.80 38.95
N PRO A 277 -2.74 24.34 37.76
CA PRO A 277 -2.68 25.79 37.54
C PRO A 277 -4.07 26.40 37.68
N THR A 278 -4.14 27.57 38.32
CA THR A 278 -5.38 28.32 38.52
C THR A 278 -5.97 28.82 37.20
N THR A 279 -5.14 29.09 36.19
CA THR A 279 -5.58 29.22 34.79
C THR A 279 -4.63 28.48 33.83
N ASN A 280 -5.21 27.90 32.78
CA ASN A 280 -4.51 27.16 31.74
C ASN A 280 -5.09 27.59 30.38
N VAL A 281 -4.42 28.52 29.71
CA VAL A 281 -4.95 29.23 28.54
C VAL A 281 -4.16 28.85 27.31
N LEU A 282 -4.85 28.36 26.27
CA LEU A 282 -4.26 28.23 24.93
C LEU A 282 -4.32 29.58 24.23
N ASN A 283 -3.18 30.08 23.78
CA ASN A 283 -3.02 31.38 23.13
C ASN A 283 -3.22 31.26 21.60
N PRO A 284 -3.53 32.35 20.88
CA PRO A 284 -3.77 32.33 19.43
C PRO A 284 -2.58 31.91 18.56
N ASP A 285 -1.35 31.93 19.09
CA ASP A 285 -0.13 31.43 18.44
C ASP A 285 0.15 29.93 18.70
N GLY A 286 -0.76 29.26 19.40
CA GLY A 286 -0.66 27.86 19.83
C GLY A 286 0.17 27.64 21.10
N THR A 287 0.81 28.67 21.67
CA THR A 287 1.47 28.55 22.98
C THR A 287 0.44 28.40 24.09
N ARG A 288 0.84 27.90 25.27
CA ARG A 288 -0.10 27.66 26.38
C ARG A 288 0.43 28.25 27.69
N THR A 289 -0.29 29.24 28.22
CA THR A 289 0.05 29.91 29.48
C THR A 289 -0.54 29.17 30.67
N LEU A 290 0.32 28.68 31.55
CA LEU A 290 -0.01 28.11 32.86
C LEU A 290 0.19 29.20 33.92
N THR A 291 -0.79 29.38 34.82
CA THR A 291 -0.69 30.38 35.91
C THR A 291 -1.06 29.77 37.26
N TRP A 292 -0.26 30.04 38.29
CA TRP A 292 -0.56 29.71 39.69
C TRP A 292 -0.52 30.97 40.55
N PHE A 293 -1.48 31.14 41.46
CA PHE A 293 -1.48 32.21 42.46
C PHE A 293 -1.12 31.67 43.85
N ILE A 294 -0.22 32.35 44.55
CA ILE A 294 0.22 32.03 45.91
C ILE A 294 0.02 33.30 46.75
N SER A 295 -0.73 33.19 47.85
CA SER A 295 -1.14 34.34 48.67
C SER A 295 0.06 35.08 49.27
N SER A 296 0.98 34.33 49.89
CA SER A 296 2.21 34.83 50.50
C SER A 296 3.21 33.72 50.77
N LEU A 297 4.50 34.07 50.82
CA LEU A 297 5.58 33.23 51.33
C LEU A 297 6.28 33.94 52.49
N GLY A 298 6.36 33.27 53.64
CA GLY A 298 7.18 33.70 54.77
C GLY A 298 8.66 33.34 54.61
N GLN A 299 9.53 33.90 55.46
CA GLN A 299 10.95 33.57 55.50
C GLN A 299 11.16 32.05 55.66
N GLY A 300 11.89 31.44 54.73
CA GLY A 300 12.19 30.00 54.74
C GLY A 300 11.02 29.08 54.35
N GLN A 301 9.88 29.61 53.91
CA GLN A 301 8.82 28.79 53.30
C GLN A 301 9.09 28.54 51.83
N ASN A 302 8.74 27.33 51.37
CA ASN A 302 8.79 26.94 49.97
C ASN A 302 7.40 26.64 49.39
N TRP A 303 7.29 26.84 48.08
CA TRP A 303 6.21 26.33 47.24
C TRP A 303 6.84 25.65 46.03
N ASN A 304 6.30 24.51 45.62
CA ASN A 304 6.78 23.78 44.45
C ASN A 304 5.63 23.25 43.61
N VAL A 305 5.88 23.13 42.31
CA VAL A 305 5.02 22.40 41.38
C VAL A 305 5.88 21.61 40.39
N SER A 306 5.46 20.37 40.14
CA SER A 306 5.98 19.54 39.05
C SER A 306 4.89 19.36 38.01
N TYR A 307 5.19 19.56 36.73
CA TYR A 307 4.25 19.35 35.64
C TYR A 307 4.87 18.66 34.44
N ASN A 308 4.09 17.87 33.72
CA ASN A 308 4.55 17.06 32.59
C ASN A 308 4.22 17.74 31.25
N LEU A 309 5.22 17.79 30.38
CA LEU A 309 5.12 18.22 28.98
C LEU A 309 5.45 17.03 28.07
N MET A 310 4.57 16.75 27.11
CA MET A 310 4.78 15.79 26.04
C MET A 310 5.21 16.55 24.79
N SER A 311 6.35 16.21 24.18
CA SER A 311 6.87 16.94 23.02
C SER A 311 6.28 16.46 21.71
N MET A 312 6.13 17.39 20.76
CA MET A 312 5.81 17.12 19.35
C MET A 312 7.01 17.43 18.44
N LYS A 313 8.21 17.63 19.01
CA LYS A 313 9.42 18.06 18.30
C LYS A 313 10.62 17.20 18.69
N ASN A 314 11.32 16.71 17.68
CA ASN A 314 12.54 15.93 17.87
C ASN A 314 13.82 16.79 17.92
N GLY A 315 14.90 16.18 18.39
CA GLY A 315 16.26 16.73 18.41
C GLY A 315 16.78 17.09 19.80
N PHE A 316 17.85 17.87 19.82
CA PHE A 316 18.58 18.26 21.03
C PHE A 316 18.31 19.73 21.39
N ASN A 317 18.52 20.10 22.65
CA ASN A 317 18.42 21.45 23.19
C ASN A 317 17.02 22.09 22.99
N ILE A 318 15.95 21.31 23.15
CA ILE A 318 14.57 21.76 22.94
C ILE A 318 14.10 22.57 24.16
N PRO A 319 13.70 23.85 24.00
CA PRO A 319 13.19 24.65 25.11
C PRO A 319 11.86 24.12 25.66
N THR A 320 11.76 23.99 26.99
CA THR A 320 10.51 23.58 27.67
C THR A 320 9.50 24.71 27.83
N ASN A 321 9.92 25.97 27.68
CA ASN A 321 9.06 27.16 27.72
C ASN A 321 9.61 28.30 26.83
N VAL A 322 8.72 29.21 26.45
CA VAL A 322 9.03 30.45 25.74
C VAL A 322 9.53 31.51 26.73
N VAL A 323 8.81 31.66 27.85
CA VAL A 323 9.16 32.53 28.98
C VAL A 323 8.46 31.99 30.23
N ALA A 324 9.05 32.22 31.40
CA ALA A 324 8.40 31.96 32.69
C ALA A 324 8.78 33.07 33.68
N ASN A 325 7.80 33.61 34.39
CA ASN A 325 7.97 34.78 35.26
C ASN A 325 7.21 34.60 36.58
N ILE A 326 7.78 35.12 37.66
CA ILE A 326 7.15 35.24 38.97
C ILE A 326 7.01 36.72 39.29
N THR A 327 5.78 37.24 39.28
CA THR A 327 5.49 38.58 39.81
C THR A 327 5.09 38.48 41.28
N TYR A 328 5.45 39.47 42.09
CA TYR A 328 5.16 39.49 43.52
C TYR A 328 5.09 40.92 44.07
N THR A 329 4.58 41.07 45.28
CA THR A 329 4.68 42.31 46.09
C THR A 329 5.63 42.07 47.27
N ASP A 330 6.61 42.95 47.47
CA ASP A 330 7.60 42.87 48.56
C ASP A 330 7.03 43.36 49.92
N PRO A 331 7.80 43.32 51.04
CA PRO A 331 7.33 43.78 52.35
C PRO A 331 7.09 45.30 52.44
N HIS A 332 7.68 46.08 51.53
CA HIS A 332 7.52 47.53 51.43
C HIS A 332 6.35 47.94 50.50
N ASN A 333 5.66 46.96 49.90
CA ASN A 333 4.62 47.10 48.87
C ASN A 333 5.10 47.49 47.46
N ASN A 334 6.39 47.30 47.14
CA ASN A 334 6.89 47.38 45.77
C ASN A 334 6.51 46.13 44.97
N THR A 335 6.17 46.27 43.68
CA THR A 335 6.02 45.12 42.78
C THR A 335 7.36 44.67 42.24
N GLY A 336 7.70 43.39 42.39
CA GLY A 336 8.87 42.75 41.78
C GLY A 336 8.47 41.76 40.68
N ASN A 337 9.44 41.41 39.85
CA ASN A 337 9.32 40.38 38.81
C ASN A 337 10.64 39.63 38.67
N LEU A 338 10.58 38.29 38.66
CA LEU A 338 11.71 37.39 38.48
C LEU A 338 11.45 36.48 37.27
N THR A 339 12.24 36.62 36.22
CA THR A 339 12.23 35.70 35.06
C THR A 339 13.02 34.44 35.40
N LEU A 340 12.40 33.28 35.22
CA LEU A 340 13.00 31.97 35.47
C LEU A 340 13.86 31.52 34.28
N PRO A 341 14.87 30.64 34.49
CA PRO A 341 15.59 30.04 33.39
C PRO A 341 14.66 29.20 32.49
N ILE A 342 15.13 28.90 31.28
CA ILE A 342 14.44 28.04 30.32
C ILE A 342 15.20 26.70 30.27
N PRO A 343 14.69 25.63 30.92
CA PRO A 343 15.29 24.31 30.80
C PRO A 343 15.22 23.80 29.36
N LEU A 344 16.31 23.18 28.91
CA LEU A 344 16.42 22.51 27.63
C LEU A 344 16.36 20.99 27.86
N VAL A 345 15.69 20.27 26.96
CA VAL A 345 15.56 18.80 26.99
C VAL A 345 15.86 18.20 25.61
N ASP A 346 16.26 16.94 25.58
CA ASP A 346 16.64 16.22 24.36
C ASP A 346 15.63 15.11 24.06
N PHE A 347 15.02 15.15 22.88
CA PHE A 347 14.12 14.11 22.34
C PHE A 347 14.63 13.61 20.97
N PRO A 348 15.80 12.95 20.92
CA PRO A 348 16.30 12.35 19.69
C PRO A 348 15.41 11.17 19.26
N ALA A 349 15.30 10.96 17.95
CA ALA A 349 14.82 9.66 17.44
C ALA A 349 15.91 8.60 17.68
N ASN A 350 15.47 7.40 18.10
CA ASN A 350 16.33 6.37 18.67
C ASN A 350 16.11 5.05 17.92
N LEU A 351 17.18 4.51 17.34
CA LEU A 351 17.13 3.24 16.61
C LEU A 351 17.56 2.12 17.53
N ASN A 352 16.65 1.19 17.79
CA ASN A 352 16.99 -0.12 18.33
C ASN A 352 17.51 -0.99 17.18
N VAL A 353 18.58 -1.74 17.44
CA VAL A 353 19.29 -2.52 16.42
C VAL A 353 19.54 -3.90 17.01
N THR A 354 19.14 -4.95 16.30
CA THR A 354 19.46 -6.34 16.65
C THR A 354 20.15 -7.03 15.48
N LYS A 355 20.94 -8.05 15.80
CA LYS A 355 21.69 -8.83 14.82
C LYS A 355 21.91 -10.24 15.35
N GLU A 356 21.59 -11.22 14.53
CA GLU A 356 21.84 -12.65 14.76
C GLU A 356 22.56 -13.23 13.54
N GLY A 357 23.29 -14.34 13.72
CA GLY A 357 24.04 -15.03 12.67
C GLY A 357 23.77 -16.52 12.73
N THR A 358 23.49 -17.12 11.57
CA THR A 358 23.11 -18.54 11.43
C THR A 358 23.91 -19.22 10.32
N PRO A 359 24.30 -20.50 10.45
CA PRO A 359 24.14 -21.35 11.64
C PRO A 359 24.98 -20.88 12.84
N GLU A 360 24.74 -21.46 14.01
CA GLU A 360 25.57 -21.31 15.20
C GLU A 360 25.74 -22.69 15.88
N PRO A 361 26.96 -23.22 16.02
CA PRO A 361 28.23 -22.69 15.53
C PRO A 361 28.34 -22.71 13.99
N ILE A 362 29.35 -22.00 13.49
CA ILE A 362 29.75 -21.92 12.08
C ILE A 362 30.95 -22.84 11.84
N SER A 363 31.15 -23.28 10.58
CA SER A 363 32.34 -24.01 10.13
C SER A 363 33.02 -23.32 8.92
N PRO A 364 34.34 -23.47 8.72
CA PRO A 364 35.01 -23.04 7.48
C PRO A 364 34.34 -23.65 6.25
N GLY A 365 34.19 -22.87 5.18
CA GLY A 365 33.49 -23.28 3.95
C GLY A 365 31.95 -23.24 4.02
N SER A 366 31.32 -23.10 5.19
CA SER A 366 29.86 -22.97 5.26
C SER A 366 29.38 -21.55 4.88
N LEU A 367 28.15 -21.46 4.37
CA LEU A 367 27.43 -20.20 4.22
C LEU A 367 26.92 -19.72 5.58
N VAL A 368 27.35 -18.55 6.04
CA VAL A 368 26.71 -17.83 7.16
C VAL A 368 25.75 -16.78 6.61
N THR A 369 24.57 -16.70 7.21
CA THR A 369 23.59 -15.63 6.99
C THR A 369 23.32 -14.89 8.29
N TYR A 370 23.58 -13.59 8.27
CA TYR A 370 23.23 -12.65 9.32
C TYR A 370 21.87 -12.03 9.02
N HIS A 371 20.98 -12.06 10.02
CA HIS A 371 19.70 -11.34 10.00
C HIS A 371 19.82 -10.13 10.94
N MET A 372 19.35 -8.98 10.49
CA MET A 372 19.46 -7.71 11.20
C MET A 372 18.12 -7.00 11.20
N THR A 373 17.80 -6.36 12.32
CA THR A 373 16.58 -5.57 12.50
C THR A 373 16.96 -4.17 12.95
N ILE A 374 16.36 -3.15 12.34
CA ILE A 374 16.39 -1.77 12.82
C ILE A 374 14.96 -1.32 13.08
N GLN A 375 14.66 -0.92 14.31
CA GLN A 375 13.36 -0.40 14.74
C GLN A 375 13.51 1.00 15.32
N ASN A 376 12.58 1.89 15.02
CA ASN A 376 12.55 3.22 15.63
C ASN A 376 11.76 3.21 16.96
N ASP A 377 12.48 2.91 18.04
CA ASP A 377 11.96 2.97 19.42
C ASP A 377 11.93 4.40 19.99
N GLY A 378 12.29 5.41 19.18
CA GLY A 378 12.22 6.82 19.54
C GLY A 378 10.80 7.42 19.48
N PRO A 379 10.58 8.58 20.14
CA PRO A 379 9.26 9.24 20.21
C PRO A 379 8.75 9.78 18.87
N HIS A 380 9.62 9.87 17.87
CA HIS A 380 9.41 10.65 16.66
C HIS A 380 10.04 9.92 15.46
N THR A 381 9.53 10.18 14.25
CA THR A 381 10.05 9.60 13.01
C THR A 381 11.56 9.77 12.89
N ALA A 382 12.25 8.66 12.66
CA ALA A 382 13.66 8.61 12.32
C ALA A 382 13.82 8.89 10.81
N TRP A 383 14.47 10.01 10.48
CA TRP A 383 14.61 10.50 9.10
C TRP A 383 15.95 10.09 8.49
N ASN A 384 15.92 9.70 7.22
CA ASN A 384 17.07 9.23 6.45
C ASN A 384 17.90 8.19 7.24
N VAL A 385 17.21 7.12 7.63
CA VAL A 385 17.82 5.94 8.25
C VAL A 385 18.62 5.19 7.21
N SER A 386 19.82 4.76 7.59
CA SER A 386 20.70 3.95 6.75
C SER A 386 21.59 3.06 7.61
N PHE A 387 22.23 2.05 7.01
CA PHE A 387 23.15 1.17 7.72
C PHE A 387 24.47 0.97 6.96
N THR A 388 25.53 0.62 7.71
CA THR A 388 26.76 0.02 7.19
C THR A 388 27.08 -1.22 8.01
N ASP A 389 27.60 -2.27 7.38
CA ASP A 389 28.04 -3.48 8.07
C ASP A 389 29.54 -3.73 7.85
N THR A 390 30.23 -4.13 8.91
CA THR A 390 31.66 -4.48 8.87
C THR A 390 31.80 -5.95 8.51
N ILE A 391 31.95 -6.22 7.20
CA ILE A 391 32.23 -7.56 6.66
C ILE A 391 33.38 -8.20 7.46
N PRO A 392 33.20 -9.37 8.09
CA PRO A 392 34.25 -10.04 8.82
C PRO A 392 35.35 -10.48 7.86
N SER A 393 36.63 -10.36 8.27
CA SER A 393 37.78 -10.77 7.45
C SER A 393 37.85 -12.28 7.18
N ALA A 394 36.95 -13.07 7.78
CA ALA A 394 36.75 -14.49 7.51
C ALA A 394 35.81 -14.76 6.33
N LEU A 395 35.15 -13.76 5.72
CA LEU A 395 34.30 -13.92 4.53
C LEU A 395 35.03 -13.38 3.30
N THR A 396 35.54 -14.25 2.44
CA THR A 396 36.54 -13.86 1.41
C THR A 396 36.04 -13.81 -0.02
N SER A 397 34.81 -14.23 -0.32
CA SER A 397 34.16 -13.97 -1.60
C SER A 397 32.63 -13.94 -1.52
N GLY A 398 31.99 -13.33 -2.52
CA GLY A 398 30.55 -13.45 -2.74
C GLY A 398 29.63 -12.88 -1.65
N VAL A 399 30.12 -11.96 -0.79
CA VAL A 399 29.29 -11.35 0.25
C VAL A 399 28.15 -10.55 -0.40
N GLN A 400 26.91 -10.83 0.03
CA GLN A 400 25.70 -10.26 -0.52
C GLN A 400 24.80 -9.72 0.60
N TYR A 401 23.98 -8.72 0.28
CA TYR A 401 22.92 -8.22 1.14
C TYR A 401 21.55 -8.28 0.45
N SER A 402 20.49 -8.36 1.25
CA SER A 402 19.09 -8.37 0.79
C SER A 402 18.20 -7.63 1.79
N LEU A 403 17.12 -6.99 1.30
CA LEU A 403 16.12 -6.30 2.13
C LEU A 403 14.81 -7.10 2.27
N ASP A 404 14.72 -8.25 1.61
CA ASP A 404 13.52 -9.08 1.44
C ASP A 404 13.79 -10.59 1.58
N ASN A 405 15.05 -10.97 1.86
CA ASN A 405 15.61 -12.32 1.89
C ASN A 405 15.60 -13.07 0.53
N ALA A 406 15.14 -12.43 -0.56
CA ALA A 406 14.98 -13.02 -1.89
C ALA A 406 15.95 -12.43 -2.93
N ASN A 407 16.07 -11.10 -2.99
CA ASN A 407 16.87 -10.37 -3.95
C ASN A 407 18.23 -9.99 -3.33
N TRP A 408 19.27 -10.72 -3.75
CA TRP A 408 20.61 -10.64 -3.16
C TRP A 408 21.57 -9.81 -4.03
N ASN A 409 21.93 -8.64 -3.53
CA ASN A 409 22.83 -7.69 -4.17
C ASN A 409 24.27 -7.87 -3.65
N PRO A 410 25.33 -7.68 -4.45
CA PRO A 410 26.70 -7.67 -3.95
C PRO A 410 26.89 -6.60 -2.86
N TYR A 411 27.52 -6.96 -1.74
CA TYR A 411 27.83 -6.02 -0.67
C TYR A 411 29.32 -5.72 -0.60
N THR A 412 29.68 -4.44 -0.67
CA THR A 412 31.05 -3.99 -0.40
C THR A 412 31.14 -3.40 1.01
N SER A 413 32.24 -3.68 1.72
CA SER A 413 32.44 -3.22 3.11
C SER A 413 32.27 -1.70 3.23
N GLU A 414 31.61 -1.24 4.29
CA GLU A 414 31.32 0.18 4.56
C GLU A 414 30.34 0.85 3.55
N GLN A 415 29.72 0.09 2.63
CA GLN A 415 28.64 0.61 1.79
C GLN A 415 27.44 1.03 2.66
N ASN A 416 27.12 2.32 2.62
CA ASN A 416 26.01 2.92 3.34
C ASN A 416 24.70 2.71 2.58
N VAL A 417 23.85 1.80 3.07
CA VAL A 417 22.60 1.38 2.42
C VAL A 417 21.42 2.17 3.04
N PRO A 418 20.68 2.97 2.25
CA PRO A 418 19.54 3.72 2.76
C PRO A 418 18.33 2.80 3.00
N LEU A 419 17.65 2.99 4.14
CA LEU A 419 16.39 2.33 4.51
C LEU A 419 15.18 3.28 4.47
N GLY A 420 15.40 4.57 4.20
CA GLY A 420 14.34 5.58 4.10
C GLY A 420 14.01 6.21 5.45
N ASN A 421 12.71 6.40 5.74
CA ASN A 421 12.24 7.00 7.00
C ASN A 421 11.48 5.95 7.80
N LEU A 422 11.75 5.84 9.10
CA LEU A 422 11.05 4.94 10.01
C LEU A 422 10.13 5.73 10.93
N SER A 423 8.82 5.50 10.81
CA SER A 423 7.80 6.00 11.73
C SER A 423 8.02 5.44 13.15
N VAL A 424 7.37 6.00 14.17
CA VAL A 424 7.47 5.50 15.55
C VAL A 424 7.03 4.03 15.61
N GLY A 425 7.85 3.18 16.23
CA GLY A 425 7.65 1.73 16.31
C GLY A 425 7.84 0.96 15.01
N GLN A 426 8.11 1.62 13.88
CA GLN A 426 8.32 0.96 12.58
C GLN A 426 9.65 0.21 12.56
N THR A 427 9.60 -1.01 12.03
CA THR A 427 10.72 -1.95 11.92
C THR A 427 11.06 -2.20 10.45
N VAL A 428 12.35 -2.31 10.15
CA VAL A 428 12.87 -2.84 8.88
C VAL A 428 13.89 -3.93 9.18
N THR A 429 13.75 -5.07 8.51
CA THR A 429 14.69 -6.19 8.53
C THR A 429 15.51 -6.24 7.25
N PHE A 430 16.72 -6.79 7.35
CA PHE A 430 17.60 -7.05 6.22
C PHE A 430 18.59 -8.15 6.55
N TRP A 431 19.24 -8.70 5.52
CA TRP A 431 20.14 -9.84 5.63
C TRP A 431 21.46 -9.56 4.93
N ILE A 432 22.54 -10.15 5.45
CA ILE A 432 23.87 -10.20 4.82
C ILE A 432 24.36 -11.64 4.92
N ARG A 433 24.86 -12.21 3.81
CA ARG A 433 25.39 -13.58 3.77
C ARG A 433 26.75 -13.63 3.09
N GLY A 434 27.55 -14.63 3.45
CA GLY A 434 28.84 -14.91 2.81
C GLY A 434 29.37 -16.29 3.19
N ILE A 435 30.26 -16.83 2.37
CA ILE A 435 30.95 -18.10 2.65
C ILE A 435 32.18 -17.82 3.50
N VAL A 436 32.39 -18.62 4.55
CA VAL A 436 33.57 -18.54 5.41
C VAL A 436 34.79 -19.10 4.68
N ASP A 437 35.92 -18.39 4.73
CA ASP A 437 37.15 -18.83 4.10
C ASP A 437 37.59 -20.19 4.65
N ILE A 438 37.91 -21.09 3.73
CA ILE A 438 38.27 -22.48 3.96
C ILE A 438 39.54 -22.62 4.83
N ASN A 439 40.37 -21.56 4.90
CA ASN A 439 41.60 -21.44 5.68
C ASN A 439 41.41 -20.67 7.00
N THR A 440 40.18 -20.28 7.38
CA THR A 440 39.95 -19.51 8.61
C THR A 440 40.41 -20.30 9.84
N PRO A 441 41.28 -19.75 10.72
CA PRO A 441 41.79 -20.48 11.87
C PRO A 441 40.70 -20.98 12.82
N VAL A 442 40.74 -22.28 13.15
CA VAL A 442 39.82 -22.96 14.07
C VAL A 442 40.55 -23.55 15.28
N PRO A 443 39.89 -23.60 16.47
CA PRO A 443 38.62 -22.95 16.80
C PRO A 443 38.78 -21.43 16.93
N GLY A 444 37.70 -20.68 16.72
CA GLY A 444 37.70 -19.22 16.78
C GLY A 444 36.30 -18.63 16.94
N THR A 445 36.15 -17.33 16.64
CA THR A 445 34.85 -16.65 16.60
C THR A 445 34.79 -15.68 15.41
N ILE A 446 33.68 -15.65 14.68
CA ILE A 446 33.41 -14.64 13.66
C ILE A 446 32.56 -13.54 14.29
N THR A 447 33.18 -12.37 14.46
CA THR A 447 32.51 -11.13 14.90
C THR A 447 31.99 -10.36 13.70
N ASN A 448 30.71 -9.97 13.71
CA ASN A 448 30.11 -9.14 12.67
C ASN A 448 29.24 -8.03 13.29
N THR A 449 29.43 -6.79 12.83
CA THR A 449 28.84 -5.58 13.42
C THR A 449 28.10 -4.76 12.36
N VAL A 450 26.82 -4.48 12.62
CA VAL A 450 26.00 -3.56 11.83
C VAL A 450 25.84 -2.23 12.59
N ASN A 451 26.09 -1.11 11.93
CA ASN A 451 25.95 0.23 12.48
C ASN A 451 24.78 0.96 11.79
N ALA A 452 23.88 1.55 12.57
CA ALA A 452 22.73 2.30 12.09
C ALA A 452 22.94 3.81 12.24
N TYR A 453 22.46 4.56 11.24
CA TYR A 453 22.64 6.00 11.12
C TYR A 453 21.29 6.70 10.96
N LEU A 454 21.22 7.95 11.42
CA LEU A 454 20.10 8.87 11.24
C LEU A 454 20.63 10.18 10.65
N ASN A 455 20.11 10.59 9.48
CA ASN A 455 20.64 11.73 8.71
C ASN A 455 22.18 11.67 8.53
N GLY A 456 22.73 10.47 8.31
CA GLY A 456 24.18 10.24 8.18
C GLY A 456 25.00 10.35 9.48
N THR A 457 24.37 10.62 10.63
CA THR A 457 25.02 10.58 11.95
C THR A 457 24.81 9.22 12.60
N PHE A 458 25.87 8.63 13.18
CA PHE A 458 25.76 7.35 13.89
C PHE A 458 24.72 7.45 15.03
N ASN A 459 23.85 6.45 15.13
CA ASN A 459 22.80 6.39 16.15
C ASN A 459 23.05 5.22 17.13
N ASN A 460 23.13 3.99 16.63
CA ASN A 460 23.28 2.77 17.43
C ASN A 460 23.90 1.63 16.59
N ASN A 461 24.30 0.52 17.21
CA ASN A 461 24.80 -0.66 16.51
C ASN A 461 24.43 -1.99 17.20
N ALA A 462 24.57 -3.09 16.44
CA ALA A 462 24.48 -4.45 16.97
C ALA A 462 25.67 -5.28 16.50
N THR A 463 26.20 -6.13 17.38
CA THR A 463 27.31 -7.03 17.10
C THR A 463 26.96 -8.44 17.53
N VAL A 464 27.16 -9.40 16.63
CA VAL A 464 27.06 -10.83 16.93
C VAL A 464 28.46 -11.45 16.88
N ASN A 465 28.69 -12.42 17.77
CA ASN A 465 29.90 -13.24 17.81
C ASN A 465 29.47 -14.70 17.66
N ASN A 466 29.66 -15.27 16.48
CA ASN A 466 29.39 -16.67 16.22
C ASN A 466 30.63 -17.53 16.51
N ASN A 467 30.46 -18.70 17.09
CA ASN A 467 31.58 -19.62 17.33
C ASN A 467 31.98 -20.31 16.01
N LEU A 468 33.29 -20.48 15.78
CA LEU A 468 33.82 -21.17 14.60
C LEU A 468 34.51 -22.47 15.03
N ILE A 469 34.00 -23.60 14.55
CA ILE A 469 34.47 -24.96 14.87
C ILE A 469 35.12 -25.66 13.66
N PRO A 470 35.97 -26.69 13.88
CA PRO A 470 36.51 -27.47 12.78
C PRO A 470 35.44 -28.29 12.03
N ALA A 471 35.64 -28.46 10.73
CA ALA A 471 34.83 -29.31 9.86
C ALA A 471 35.70 -30.16 8.92
N ALA A 472 35.21 -31.33 8.55
CA ALA A 472 35.87 -32.23 7.59
C ALA A 472 34.84 -33.07 6.83
N ASP A 473 34.88 -32.95 5.51
CA ASP A 473 34.09 -33.68 4.51
C ASP A 473 34.74 -35.05 4.26
N LEU A 474 34.10 -36.12 4.73
CA LEU A 474 34.54 -37.51 4.58
C LEU A 474 33.75 -38.22 3.47
N ALA A 475 34.42 -38.60 2.40
CA ALA A 475 33.81 -39.40 1.33
C ALA A 475 34.21 -40.88 1.44
N ILE A 476 33.26 -41.79 1.20
CA ILE A 476 33.52 -43.22 1.01
C ILE A 476 33.08 -43.68 -0.39
N ILE A 477 33.87 -44.56 -1.01
CA ILE A 477 33.54 -45.25 -2.26
C ILE A 477 33.76 -46.76 -2.05
N LYS A 478 32.83 -47.58 -2.53
CA LYS A 478 32.79 -49.04 -2.37
C LYS A 478 32.69 -49.74 -3.73
N THR A 479 33.70 -50.55 -4.05
CA THR A 479 33.72 -51.36 -5.28
C THR A 479 33.84 -52.85 -4.97
N ALA A 480 33.50 -53.68 -5.97
CA ALA A 480 33.72 -55.12 -5.96
C ALA A 480 34.46 -55.53 -7.25
N ASN A 481 35.28 -56.58 -7.20
CA ASN A 481 36.01 -57.06 -8.38
C ASN A 481 35.12 -57.75 -9.43
N GLN A 482 33.91 -58.16 -9.04
CA GLN A 482 32.89 -58.78 -9.88
C GLN A 482 31.52 -58.52 -9.23
N THR A 483 30.52 -58.12 -10.02
CA THR A 483 29.14 -57.85 -9.56
C THR A 483 28.09 -58.76 -10.19
N GLN A 484 28.31 -59.18 -11.45
CA GLN A 484 27.42 -60.07 -12.22
C GLN A 484 28.01 -61.47 -12.39
N GLY A 485 27.16 -62.46 -12.72
CA GLY A 485 27.58 -63.83 -13.04
C GLY A 485 28.28 -64.56 -11.89
N LEU A 486 27.91 -64.24 -10.63
CA LEU A 486 28.47 -64.88 -9.45
C LEU A 486 27.74 -66.18 -9.14
N THR A 487 28.47 -67.21 -8.75
CA THR A 487 27.89 -68.51 -8.33
C THR A 487 27.84 -68.64 -6.80
N SER A 488 26.92 -69.45 -6.29
CA SER A 488 26.83 -69.67 -4.84
C SER A 488 28.10 -70.37 -4.31
N GLY A 489 28.65 -69.88 -3.20
CA GLY A 489 29.94 -70.35 -2.67
C GLY A 489 31.19 -69.66 -3.28
N GLN A 490 31.02 -68.76 -4.25
CA GLN A 490 32.14 -68.02 -4.83
C GLN A 490 32.69 -66.95 -3.86
N ASN A 491 33.99 -66.65 -3.97
CA ASN A 491 34.61 -65.51 -3.29
C ASN A 491 34.56 -64.25 -4.15
N VAL A 492 34.20 -63.12 -3.54
CA VAL A 492 34.26 -61.77 -4.10
C VAL A 492 35.25 -60.93 -3.28
N THR A 493 35.87 -59.92 -3.88
CA THR A 493 36.78 -58.98 -3.23
C THR A 493 36.18 -57.59 -3.29
N PHE A 494 35.91 -57.00 -2.12
CA PHE A 494 35.50 -55.61 -1.97
C PHE A 494 36.72 -54.69 -1.80
N THR A 495 36.61 -53.44 -2.23
CA THR A 495 37.52 -52.36 -1.84
C THR A 495 36.71 -51.16 -1.37
N LEU A 496 37.05 -50.66 -0.18
CA LEU A 496 36.64 -49.35 0.30
C LEU A 496 37.75 -48.34 0.06
N THR A 497 37.38 -47.13 -0.34
CA THR A 497 38.25 -45.96 -0.42
C THR A 497 37.63 -44.86 0.41
N VAL A 498 38.33 -44.39 1.44
CA VAL A 498 37.90 -43.25 2.28
C VAL A 498 38.83 -42.07 2.01
N THR A 499 38.24 -40.89 1.84
CA THR A 499 38.94 -39.63 1.58
C THR A 499 38.46 -38.55 2.55
N ASN A 500 39.38 -37.75 3.09
CA ASN A 500 39.02 -36.47 3.69
C ASN A 500 39.20 -35.37 2.63
N LEU A 501 38.11 -34.76 2.16
CA LEU A 501 38.11 -33.69 1.15
C LEU A 501 38.48 -32.32 1.75
N GLY A 502 38.50 -32.19 3.08
CA GLY A 502 38.77 -30.95 3.82
C GLY A 502 37.51 -30.33 4.44
N PRO A 503 37.56 -29.13 5.05
CA PRO A 503 38.70 -28.22 5.13
C PRO A 503 39.74 -28.53 6.22
N ASN A 504 39.39 -29.36 7.21
CA ASN A 504 40.28 -29.63 8.34
C ASN A 504 40.59 -31.13 8.47
N THR A 505 41.53 -31.46 9.34
CA THR A 505 41.88 -32.86 9.67
C THR A 505 40.70 -33.52 10.37
N ALA A 506 40.20 -34.62 9.81
CA ALA A 506 39.21 -35.48 10.44
C ALA A 506 39.89 -36.40 11.46
N ASN A 507 39.27 -36.58 12.63
CA ASN A 507 39.77 -37.41 13.71
C ASN A 507 38.74 -38.49 14.10
N ASN A 508 39.24 -39.54 14.74
CA ASN A 508 38.46 -40.73 15.14
C ASN A 508 37.67 -41.33 13.97
N VAL A 509 38.22 -41.23 12.75
CA VAL A 509 37.58 -41.68 11.52
C VAL A 509 37.38 -43.18 11.57
N MET A 510 36.13 -43.61 11.35
CA MET A 510 35.76 -45.02 11.31
C MET A 510 34.84 -45.27 10.11
N ALA A 511 35.15 -46.30 9.34
CA ALA A 511 34.20 -46.86 8.37
C ALA A 511 33.54 -48.12 8.92
N TYR A 512 32.31 -48.37 8.49
CA TYR A 512 31.47 -49.50 8.91
C TYR A 512 30.85 -50.15 7.68
N ASP A 513 31.03 -51.46 7.54
CA ASP A 513 30.65 -52.30 6.39
C ASP A 513 30.22 -53.65 6.98
N PRO A 514 28.96 -53.79 7.43
CA PRO A 514 28.49 -55.00 8.11
C PRO A 514 28.29 -56.17 7.14
N ILE A 515 28.53 -57.40 7.60
CA ILE A 515 28.31 -58.62 6.78
C ILE A 515 26.84 -58.67 6.31
N PRO A 516 26.57 -58.58 4.99
CA PRO A 516 25.22 -58.54 4.46
C PRO A 516 24.63 -59.95 4.32
N THR A 517 23.30 -60.04 4.29
CA THR A 517 22.58 -61.29 4.01
C THR A 517 23.02 -61.86 2.65
N GLY A 518 23.55 -63.09 2.67
CA GLY A 518 24.09 -63.77 1.50
C GLY A 518 25.62 -63.93 1.49
N ILE A 519 26.34 -63.18 2.32
CA ILE A 519 27.75 -63.44 2.66
C ILE A 519 27.81 -64.27 3.96
N VAL A 520 28.74 -65.24 4.05
CA VAL A 520 28.96 -66.03 5.28
C VAL A 520 30.07 -65.51 6.18
N SER A 521 31.06 -64.81 5.60
CA SER A 521 32.16 -64.20 6.33
C SER A 521 32.93 -63.21 5.46
N PHE A 522 33.61 -62.28 6.13
CA PHE A 522 34.74 -61.56 5.55
C PHE A 522 36.05 -62.29 5.89
N GLY A 523 36.93 -62.41 4.89
CA GLY A 523 38.19 -63.13 4.97
C GLY A 523 39.38 -62.20 5.21
N ALA A 524 40.51 -62.53 4.57
CA ALA A 524 41.71 -61.70 4.63
C ALA A 524 41.46 -60.28 4.09
N ALA A 525 42.03 -59.30 4.78
CA ALA A 525 41.87 -57.87 4.51
C ALA A 525 43.21 -57.14 4.57
N THR A 526 43.37 -56.11 3.74
CA THR A 526 44.58 -55.30 3.61
C THR A 526 44.22 -53.82 3.75
N PRO A 527 44.22 -53.26 4.99
CA PRO A 527 44.10 -51.83 5.21
C PRO A 527 45.40 -51.08 4.84
N SER A 528 45.28 -49.95 4.14
CA SER A 528 46.38 -49.00 3.94
C SER A 528 46.59 -48.07 5.16
N HIS A 529 45.66 -48.11 6.12
CA HIS A 529 45.68 -47.31 7.35
C HIS A 529 44.84 -47.95 8.45
N GLY A 530 45.20 -47.73 9.71
CA GLY A 530 44.40 -48.17 10.85
C GLY A 530 44.26 -49.70 10.97
N THR A 531 43.13 -50.17 11.52
CA THR A 531 42.85 -51.58 11.80
C THR A 531 41.43 -51.99 11.42
N TRP A 532 41.27 -53.18 10.85
CA TRP A 532 39.99 -53.77 10.44
C TRP A 532 39.60 -54.94 11.36
N ASP A 533 38.32 -54.99 11.76
CA ASP A 533 37.71 -56.15 12.39
C ASP A 533 36.68 -56.81 11.46
N PRO A 534 36.97 -58.00 10.88
CA PRO A 534 36.07 -58.71 9.97
C PRO A 534 34.84 -59.33 10.65
N LEU A 535 34.77 -59.35 11.99
CA LEU A 535 33.61 -59.88 12.73
C LEU A 535 32.53 -58.82 12.94
N THR A 536 32.92 -57.56 13.16
CA THR A 536 31.98 -56.43 13.31
C THR A 536 31.78 -55.64 12.03
N GLY A 537 32.73 -55.69 11.09
CA GLY A 537 32.72 -54.83 9.90
C GLY A 537 33.25 -53.42 10.17
N ILE A 538 34.02 -53.21 11.24
CA ILE A 538 34.54 -51.89 11.63
C ILE A 538 35.97 -51.71 11.13
N TRP A 539 36.21 -50.65 10.36
CA TRP A 539 37.54 -50.15 9.99
C TRP A 539 37.83 -48.88 10.80
N ASN A 540 38.65 -49.01 11.84
CA ASN A 540 39.13 -47.86 12.61
C ASN A 540 40.35 -47.26 11.90
N ILE A 541 40.17 -46.11 11.24
CA ILE A 541 41.17 -45.42 10.43
C ILE A 541 42.02 -44.46 11.27
N GLY A 542 41.42 -43.81 12.26
CA GLY A 542 42.11 -42.88 13.17
C GLY A 542 42.02 -41.42 12.70
N THR A 543 43.13 -40.84 12.22
CA THR A 543 43.19 -39.43 11.80
C THR A 543 43.50 -39.35 10.30
N LEU A 544 42.73 -38.55 9.56
CA LEU A 544 42.96 -38.26 8.15
C LEU A 544 43.21 -36.76 7.95
N THR A 545 44.37 -36.39 7.42
CA THR A 545 44.64 -35.00 7.01
C THR A 545 43.88 -34.64 5.73
N VAL A 546 43.77 -33.35 5.44
CA VAL A 546 43.09 -32.84 4.24
C VAL A 546 43.69 -33.45 2.97
N SER A 547 42.82 -33.89 2.06
CA SER A 547 43.13 -34.62 0.83
C SER A 547 43.84 -35.97 1.02
N GLN A 548 43.88 -36.53 2.24
CA GLN A 548 44.39 -37.87 2.48
C GLN A 548 43.35 -38.91 2.02
N ILE A 549 43.81 -39.84 1.18
CA ILE A 549 43.04 -41.00 0.70
C ILE A 549 43.62 -42.27 1.34
N VAL A 550 42.75 -43.16 1.82
CA VAL A 550 43.12 -44.47 2.38
C VAL A 550 42.20 -45.56 1.81
N THR A 551 42.70 -46.79 1.72
CA THR A 551 41.94 -47.93 1.15
C THR A 551 41.94 -49.15 2.06
N LEU A 552 40.89 -49.96 1.94
CA LEU A 552 40.77 -51.27 2.58
C LEU A 552 40.22 -52.26 1.54
N THR A 553 41.04 -53.22 1.15
CA THR A 553 40.62 -54.32 0.26
C THR A 553 40.42 -55.59 1.08
N PHE A 554 39.29 -56.27 0.94
CA PHE A 554 38.98 -57.49 1.70
C PHE A 554 38.14 -58.50 0.91
N ASN A 555 38.35 -59.78 1.18
CA ASN A 555 37.58 -60.86 0.56
C ASN A 555 36.28 -61.14 1.34
N ALA A 556 35.25 -61.60 0.65
CA ALA A 556 33.99 -62.07 1.21
C ALA A 556 33.56 -63.36 0.52
N THR A 557 33.02 -64.33 1.27
CA THR A 557 32.53 -65.60 0.72
C THR A 557 31.01 -65.58 0.62
N ILE A 558 30.48 -65.81 -0.59
CA ILE A 558 29.05 -65.95 -0.86
C ILE A 558 28.56 -67.27 -0.25
N ASN A 559 27.37 -67.27 0.35
CA ASN A 559 26.77 -68.48 0.92
C ASN A 559 26.46 -69.51 -0.19
N ASN A 560 26.90 -70.75 0.00
CA ASN A 560 26.70 -71.88 -0.91
C ASN A 560 25.24 -72.14 -1.31
N THR A 561 24.26 -71.65 -0.55
CA THR A 561 22.82 -71.80 -0.84
C THR A 561 22.09 -70.48 -1.13
N PHE A 562 22.81 -69.36 -1.33
CA PHE A 562 22.19 -68.07 -1.65
C PHE A 562 22.10 -67.85 -3.16
N LEU A 563 20.96 -67.31 -3.60
CA LEU A 563 20.65 -66.92 -4.97
C LEU A 563 19.89 -65.58 -4.95
N GLY A 564 20.01 -64.79 -6.00
CA GLY A 564 19.48 -63.42 -6.08
C GLY A 564 20.51 -62.36 -5.68
N THR A 565 20.04 -61.17 -5.31
CA THR A 565 20.90 -60.00 -5.09
C THR A 565 21.37 -59.87 -3.64
N ILE A 566 22.69 -59.84 -3.43
CA ILE A 566 23.31 -59.34 -2.20
C ILE A 566 23.51 -57.84 -2.37
N THR A 567 23.00 -57.03 -1.44
CA THR A 567 23.39 -55.61 -1.33
C THR A 567 24.35 -55.47 -0.17
N ASN A 568 25.56 -54.94 -0.42
CA ASN A 568 26.51 -54.59 0.64
C ASN A 568 26.68 -53.07 0.71
N ASN A 569 26.61 -52.50 1.91
CA ASN A 569 26.62 -51.06 2.17
C ASN A 569 27.75 -50.71 3.13
N ALA A 570 28.52 -49.67 2.83
CA ALA A 570 29.51 -49.12 3.74
C ALA A 570 29.21 -47.65 4.03
N ASN A 571 29.50 -47.22 5.25
CA ASN A 571 29.46 -45.82 5.65
C ASN A 571 30.75 -45.40 6.35
N VAL A 572 31.03 -44.10 6.42
CA VAL A 572 32.12 -43.52 7.21
C VAL A 572 31.59 -42.44 8.16
N ASN A 573 32.35 -42.13 9.20
CA ASN A 573 32.13 -40.98 10.09
C ASN A 573 33.47 -40.53 10.74
N GLY A 574 33.44 -39.38 11.41
CA GLY A 574 34.51 -38.83 12.24
C GLY A 574 33.96 -37.96 13.38
N THR A 575 34.81 -37.22 14.09
CA THR A 575 34.37 -36.33 15.20
C THR A 575 33.99 -34.91 14.78
N GLU A 576 34.48 -34.45 13.65
CA GLU A 576 34.29 -33.11 13.10
C GLU A 576 32.91 -32.99 12.43
N PHE A 577 32.41 -31.76 12.25
CA PHE A 577 31.19 -31.55 11.47
C PHE A 577 31.46 -31.83 9.99
N ASP A 578 30.65 -32.69 9.38
CA ASP A 578 30.73 -32.98 7.94
C ASP A 578 29.77 -32.04 7.16
N PRO A 579 30.26 -31.22 6.22
CA PRO A 579 29.44 -30.30 5.44
C PRO A 579 28.65 -30.97 4.30
N ASN A 580 28.92 -32.24 3.98
CA ASN A 580 28.33 -32.98 2.86
C ASN A 580 27.99 -34.44 3.22
N PRO A 581 27.15 -34.71 4.25
CA PRO A 581 26.92 -36.06 4.80
C PRO A 581 26.29 -37.09 3.84
N LEU A 582 26.06 -36.75 2.56
CA LEU A 582 25.54 -37.63 1.53
C LEU A 582 26.61 -38.51 0.86
N ASN A 583 27.88 -38.10 0.85
CA ASN A 583 28.99 -38.89 0.33
C ASN A 583 29.61 -39.87 1.37
N ASN A 584 29.10 -39.83 2.60
CA ASN A 584 29.55 -40.64 3.72
C ASN A 584 28.99 -42.09 3.68
N GLN A 585 28.24 -42.46 2.64
CA GLN A 585 27.69 -43.81 2.43
C GLN A 585 27.82 -44.23 0.97
N ASP A 586 28.16 -45.49 0.71
CA ASP A 586 28.16 -46.08 -0.63
C ASP A 586 27.81 -47.58 -0.58
N LEU A 587 27.10 -48.07 -1.60
CA LEU A 587 26.58 -49.43 -1.67
C LEU A 587 26.87 -50.08 -3.02
N ILE A 588 27.03 -51.40 -3.00
CA ILE A 588 27.25 -52.22 -4.18
C ILE A 588 26.34 -53.43 -4.16
N GLN A 589 25.83 -53.81 -5.34
CA GLN A 589 24.98 -54.99 -5.52
C GLN A 589 25.73 -56.09 -6.27
N LEU A 590 25.53 -57.32 -5.80
CA LEU A 590 26.11 -58.55 -6.35
C LEU A 590 24.96 -59.50 -6.72
N PHE A 591 24.96 -60.05 -7.92
CA PHE A 591 23.89 -60.91 -8.42
C PHE A 591 24.37 -62.36 -8.50
N VAL A 592 23.80 -63.21 -7.65
CA VAL A 592 24.20 -64.62 -7.47
C VAL A 592 23.20 -65.53 -8.18
N GLN A 593 23.68 -66.36 -9.10
CA GLN A 593 22.87 -67.08 -10.08
C GLN A 593 23.02 -68.61 -9.98
N ASN A 594 22.00 -69.32 -10.48
CA ASN A 594 22.02 -70.77 -10.65
C ASN A 594 22.71 -71.11 -11.99
N PRO A 595 23.82 -71.87 -12.03
CA PRO A 595 24.62 -72.06 -13.25
C PRO A 595 24.01 -73.05 -14.29
N TYR A 596 22.67 -73.14 -14.37
CA TYR A 596 21.94 -74.11 -15.20
C TYR A 596 20.62 -73.60 -15.81
N GLU A 597 20.32 -72.29 -15.76
CA GLU A 597 19.15 -71.71 -16.45
C GLU A 597 19.48 -71.35 -17.92
N PRO A 598 18.51 -71.43 -18.86
CA PRO A 598 18.71 -71.03 -20.26
C PRO A 598 18.84 -69.50 -20.43
N ALA A 599 19.65 -69.08 -21.40
CA ALA A 599 20.01 -67.67 -21.63
C ALA A 599 19.70 -67.19 -23.06
N ALA A 600 18.76 -66.25 -23.15
CA ALA A 600 18.62 -65.36 -24.31
C ALA A 600 19.54 -64.13 -24.14
N ASP A 601 19.60 -63.21 -25.10
CA ASP A 601 20.45 -62.01 -25.07
C ASP A 601 19.82 -60.96 -26.00
N LEU A 602 19.07 -59.98 -25.46
CA LEU A 602 18.09 -59.16 -26.21
C LEU A 602 18.52 -57.72 -26.51
N THR A 603 19.36 -57.55 -27.54
CA THR A 603 19.69 -56.23 -28.08
C THR A 603 18.48 -55.52 -28.69
N ILE A 604 18.25 -54.26 -28.30
CA ILE A 604 17.31 -53.35 -28.98
C ILE A 604 18.04 -52.13 -29.56
N SER A 605 17.50 -51.61 -30.66
CA SER A 605 17.98 -50.40 -31.33
C SER A 605 16.79 -49.55 -31.77
N LYS A 606 16.97 -48.22 -31.78
CA LYS A 606 15.93 -47.24 -32.17
C LYS A 606 16.57 -46.13 -33.00
N THR A 607 15.98 -45.84 -34.15
CA THR A 607 16.37 -44.73 -35.03
C THR A 607 15.16 -43.87 -35.36
N VAL A 608 15.40 -42.68 -35.91
CA VAL A 608 14.39 -41.79 -36.52
C VAL A 608 14.83 -41.50 -37.96
N ASP A 609 13.88 -41.27 -38.86
CA ASP A 609 14.14 -40.93 -40.26
C ASP A 609 14.65 -39.49 -40.44
N GLU A 610 14.03 -38.53 -39.75
CA GLU A 610 14.44 -37.13 -39.70
C GLU A 610 14.76 -36.72 -38.24
N PRO A 611 16.06 -36.52 -37.87
CA PRO A 611 16.46 -36.09 -36.54
C PRO A 611 16.36 -34.57 -36.32
N THR A 612 16.11 -33.78 -37.37
CA THR A 612 16.02 -32.31 -37.37
C THR A 612 14.74 -31.77 -38.07
N PRO A 613 13.54 -32.22 -37.68
CA PRO A 613 12.28 -31.80 -38.29
C PRO A 613 11.80 -30.44 -37.75
N ASN A 614 10.85 -29.82 -38.46
CA ASN A 614 10.19 -28.60 -38.02
C ASN A 614 9.03 -28.92 -37.05
N TYR A 615 8.55 -27.90 -36.33
CA TYR A 615 7.33 -28.02 -35.55
C TYR A 615 6.11 -28.29 -36.47
N GLY A 616 5.37 -29.36 -36.19
CA GLY A 616 4.24 -29.83 -36.99
C GLY A 616 4.57 -30.94 -38.01
N ASP A 617 5.85 -31.23 -38.27
CA ASP A 617 6.24 -32.29 -39.21
C ASP A 617 5.88 -33.69 -38.69
N THR A 618 5.75 -34.65 -39.61
CA THR A 618 5.51 -36.07 -39.30
C THR A 618 6.78 -36.89 -39.53
N ILE A 619 7.21 -37.63 -38.50
CA ILE A 619 8.44 -38.42 -38.47
C ILE A 619 8.16 -39.89 -38.15
N HIS A 620 9.12 -40.76 -38.46
CA HIS A 620 9.03 -42.21 -38.29
C HIS A 620 10.21 -42.73 -37.45
N PHE A 621 9.89 -43.35 -36.31
CA PHE A 621 10.85 -44.14 -35.56
C PHE A 621 10.85 -45.59 -36.06
N THR A 622 12.04 -46.17 -36.22
CA THR A 622 12.21 -47.61 -36.46
C THR A 622 12.89 -48.22 -35.24
N VAL A 623 12.22 -49.17 -34.60
CA VAL A 623 12.71 -49.97 -33.48
C VAL A 623 13.02 -51.37 -34.00
N ASN A 624 14.21 -51.90 -33.71
CA ASN A 624 14.60 -53.25 -34.10
C ASN A 624 15.15 -54.03 -32.90
N VAL A 625 14.58 -55.21 -32.65
CA VAL A 625 14.92 -56.15 -31.58
C VAL A 625 15.60 -57.38 -32.18
N PHE A 626 16.61 -57.92 -31.50
CA PHE A 626 17.36 -59.11 -31.91
C PHE A 626 17.66 -60.01 -30.71
N ASN A 627 17.64 -61.33 -30.87
CA ASN A 627 18.13 -62.28 -29.87
C ASN A 627 19.50 -62.84 -30.28
N ALA A 628 20.57 -62.33 -29.65
CA ALA A 628 21.93 -62.83 -29.82
C ALA A 628 22.22 -64.12 -29.02
N GLY A 629 21.34 -64.46 -28.07
CA GLY A 629 21.59 -65.48 -27.06
C GLY A 629 21.40 -66.90 -27.60
N PRO A 630 22.07 -67.91 -27.01
CA PRO A 630 21.99 -69.30 -27.46
C PRO A 630 20.61 -69.94 -27.29
N ASP A 631 19.79 -69.45 -26.35
CA ASP A 631 18.42 -69.94 -26.11
C ASP A 631 17.35 -68.92 -26.58
N ALA A 632 16.12 -69.41 -26.79
CA ALA A 632 15.00 -68.60 -27.26
C ALA A 632 14.45 -67.66 -26.17
N ALA A 633 14.25 -66.38 -26.51
CA ALA A 633 13.61 -65.40 -25.65
C ALA A 633 12.09 -65.59 -25.65
N GLN A 634 11.48 -65.92 -24.50
CA GLN A 634 10.04 -66.17 -24.38
C GLN A 634 9.30 -64.96 -23.82
N ASN A 635 8.08 -64.71 -24.28
CA ASN A 635 7.23 -63.57 -23.88
C ASN A 635 7.93 -62.21 -24.06
N VAL A 636 8.53 -61.99 -25.24
CA VAL A 636 9.26 -60.76 -25.57
C VAL A 636 8.27 -59.58 -25.62
N LEU A 637 8.51 -58.59 -24.78
CA LEU A 637 7.68 -57.40 -24.61
C LEU A 637 8.52 -56.14 -24.85
N VAL A 638 8.19 -55.39 -25.90
CA VAL A 638 8.75 -54.06 -26.17
C VAL A 638 7.85 -53.00 -25.56
N THR A 639 8.43 -52.03 -24.85
CA THR A 639 7.73 -50.85 -24.32
C THR A 639 8.39 -49.57 -24.84
N ASP A 640 7.58 -48.70 -25.46
CA ASP A 640 8.01 -47.41 -26.02
C ASP A 640 7.26 -46.30 -25.28
N VAL A 641 8.01 -45.33 -24.74
CA VAL A 641 7.47 -44.24 -23.94
C VAL A 641 7.58 -42.96 -24.76
N LEU A 642 6.51 -42.64 -25.50
CA LEU A 642 6.53 -41.50 -26.41
C LEU A 642 6.52 -40.20 -25.58
N PRO A 643 7.56 -39.36 -25.64
CA PRO A 643 7.70 -38.20 -24.76
C PRO A 643 6.69 -37.10 -25.11
N THR A 644 6.47 -36.19 -24.15
CA THR A 644 5.79 -34.92 -24.41
C THR A 644 6.52 -34.16 -25.52
N GLY A 645 5.75 -33.62 -26.47
CA GLY A 645 6.29 -33.05 -27.71
C GLY A 645 6.19 -33.97 -28.93
N LEU A 646 5.76 -35.22 -28.78
CA LEU A 646 5.39 -36.10 -29.89
C LEU A 646 3.95 -36.61 -29.75
N ILE A 647 3.18 -36.53 -30.83
CA ILE A 647 1.82 -37.06 -30.92
C ILE A 647 1.86 -38.36 -31.73
N PHE A 648 1.44 -39.47 -31.12
CA PHE A 648 1.34 -40.76 -31.82
C PHE A 648 0.29 -40.72 -32.93
N VAL A 649 0.67 -41.15 -34.14
CA VAL A 649 -0.24 -41.27 -35.29
C VAL A 649 -0.62 -42.74 -35.53
N SER A 650 0.38 -43.62 -35.66
CA SER A 650 0.20 -45.04 -35.95
C SER A 650 1.46 -45.85 -35.68
N SER A 651 1.33 -47.18 -35.62
CA SER A 651 2.50 -48.08 -35.67
C SER A 651 2.19 -49.40 -36.37
N THR A 652 3.24 -50.04 -36.89
CA THR A 652 3.19 -51.37 -37.50
C THR A 652 4.31 -52.24 -36.93
N PRO A 653 4.00 -53.37 -36.25
CA PRO A 653 2.67 -53.83 -35.84
C PRO A 653 1.95 -52.84 -34.90
N VAL A 654 0.63 -53.01 -34.75
CA VAL A 654 -0.20 -52.23 -33.82
C VAL A 654 0.14 -52.62 -32.37
N PRO A 655 0.10 -51.71 -31.38
CA PRO A 655 0.43 -52.04 -29.99
C PRO A 655 -0.59 -53.02 -29.40
N SER A 656 -0.09 -53.99 -28.65
CA SER A 656 -0.90 -54.95 -27.88
C SER A 656 -1.51 -54.36 -26.61
N SER A 657 -0.95 -53.25 -26.11
CA SER A 657 -1.51 -52.43 -25.04
C SER A 657 -1.08 -50.97 -25.22
N ILE A 658 -1.90 -50.04 -24.71
CA ILE A 658 -1.63 -48.59 -24.67
C ILE A 658 -2.11 -48.08 -23.31
N ILE A 659 -1.21 -47.46 -22.54
CA ILE A 659 -1.51 -46.88 -21.22
C ILE A 659 -0.89 -45.49 -21.16
N GLY A 660 -1.72 -44.45 -21.32
CA GLY A 660 -1.23 -43.08 -21.47
C GLY A 660 -0.38 -42.95 -22.73
N ASN A 661 0.87 -42.51 -22.57
CA ASN A 661 1.89 -42.41 -23.61
C ASN A 661 2.81 -43.65 -23.71
N ILE A 662 2.52 -44.72 -22.96
CA ILE A 662 3.26 -45.98 -22.99
C ILE A 662 2.58 -46.93 -23.95
N TYR A 663 3.32 -47.35 -24.98
CA TYR A 663 2.88 -48.29 -26.01
C TYR A 663 3.62 -49.62 -25.81
N THR A 664 2.91 -50.75 -25.88
CA THR A 664 3.48 -52.08 -25.60
C THR A 664 3.19 -53.07 -26.71
N TRP A 665 4.22 -53.75 -27.23
CA TRP A 665 4.10 -54.82 -28.22
C TRP A 665 4.60 -56.13 -27.65
N ASN A 666 3.70 -57.12 -27.57
CA ASN A 666 4.06 -58.52 -27.34
C ASN A 666 4.48 -59.16 -28.67
N LEU A 667 5.76 -59.55 -28.77
CA LEU A 667 6.35 -60.18 -29.95
C LEU A 667 6.34 -61.73 -29.83
N GLY A 668 5.88 -62.29 -28.72
CA GLY A 668 5.77 -63.73 -28.50
C GLY A 668 7.11 -64.35 -28.11
N THR A 669 7.63 -65.23 -28.97
CA THR A 669 8.94 -65.87 -28.80
C THR A 669 9.89 -65.39 -29.90
N LEU A 670 11.11 -65.02 -29.54
CA LEU A 670 12.18 -64.65 -30.46
C LEU A 670 13.29 -65.71 -30.37
N GLU A 671 13.37 -66.57 -31.39
CA GLU A 671 14.35 -67.66 -31.46
C GLU A 671 15.80 -67.13 -31.57
N HIS A 672 16.79 -67.99 -31.39
CA HIS A 672 18.21 -67.67 -31.59
C HIS A 672 18.46 -67.08 -33.00
N GLU A 673 19.25 -66.00 -33.08
CA GLU A 673 19.52 -65.20 -34.29
C GLU A 673 18.29 -64.56 -34.96
N GLN A 674 17.11 -64.58 -34.33
CA GLN A 674 15.91 -63.95 -34.87
C GLN A 674 15.86 -62.44 -34.54
N SER A 675 15.33 -61.64 -35.45
CA SER A 675 15.03 -60.21 -35.24
C SER A 675 13.57 -59.88 -35.56
N THR A 676 13.08 -58.73 -35.08
CA THR A 676 11.75 -58.19 -35.39
C THR A 676 11.75 -56.66 -35.27
N THR A 677 11.01 -56.00 -36.17
CA THR A 677 11.00 -54.53 -36.32
C THR A 677 9.61 -53.95 -36.04
N ILE A 678 9.57 -52.80 -35.38
CA ILE A 678 8.37 -51.99 -35.14
C ILE A 678 8.62 -50.59 -35.71
N ASN A 679 7.72 -50.11 -36.58
CA ASN A 679 7.75 -48.74 -37.07
C ASN A 679 6.66 -47.92 -36.36
N ILE A 680 6.98 -46.69 -35.94
CA ILE A 680 6.10 -45.78 -35.19
C ILE A 680 6.08 -44.42 -35.89
N THR A 681 4.91 -43.96 -36.31
CA THR A 681 4.70 -42.62 -36.90
C THR A 681 4.24 -41.64 -35.82
N ALA A 682 4.86 -40.47 -35.75
CA ALA A 682 4.49 -39.41 -34.80
C ALA A 682 4.55 -38.01 -35.44
N ILE A 683 3.73 -37.08 -34.96
CA ILE A 683 3.78 -35.65 -35.30
C ILE A 683 4.57 -34.90 -34.22
N VAL A 684 5.43 -33.98 -34.65
CA VAL A 684 6.20 -33.08 -33.80
C VAL A 684 5.31 -31.96 -33.25
N ASN A 685 5.22 -31.85 -31.93
CA ASN A 685 4.36 -30.90 -31.21
C ASN A 685 5.09 -30.18 -30.04
N ALA A 686 6.42 -30.13 -30.07
CA ALA A 686 7.22 -29.22 -29.24
C ALA A 686 8.53 -28.86 -29.95
N THR A 687 9.16 -27.77 -29.51
CA THR A 687 10.48 -27.34 -29.99
C THR A 687 11.59 -27.69 -29.00
N GLY A 688 12.83 -27.83 -29.47
CA GLY A 688 13.98 -28.24 -28.68
C GLY A 688 14.34 -29.71 -28.86
N LEU A 689 15.14 -30.24 -27.92
CA LEU A 689 15.57 -31.64 -27.93
C LEU A 689 14.50 -32.55 -27.31
N ILE A 690 14.02 -33.50 -28.10
CA ILE A 690 13.07 -34.54 -27.70
C ILE A 690 13.77 -35.91 -27.79
N THR A 691 13.92 -36.60 -26.66
CA THR A 691 14.50 -37.95 -26.59
C THR A 691 13.40 -38.99 -26.43
N ASN A 692 13.23 -39.85 -27.44
CA ASN A 692 12.22 -40.91 -27.46
C ASN A 692 12.84 -42.25 -27.04
N PHE A 693 12.35 -42.86 -25.95
CA PHE A 693 12.94 -44.03 -25.28
C PHE A 693 12.19 -45.33 -25.61
N VAL A 694 12.92 -46.45 -25.68
CA VAL A 694 12.34 -47.80 -25.81
C VAL A 694 13.14 -48.81 -24.98
N ASN A 695 12.43 -49.78 -24.41
CA ASN A 695 12.98 -50.91 -23.68
C ASN A 695 12.39 -52.22 -24.22
N VAL A 696 13.14 -53.33 -24.13
CA VAL A 696 12.62 -54.69 -24.30
C VAL A 696 12.84 -55.52 -23.03
N THR A 697 12.02 -56.55 -22.84
CA THR A 697 12.11 -57.54 -21.77
C THR A 697 11.66 -58.92 -22.27
N SER A 698 12.02 -59.99 -21.55
CA SER A 698 11.46 -61.33 -21.76
C SER A 698 11.36 -62.10 -20.43
N THR A 699 10.77 -63.30 -20.46
CA THR A 699 10.76 -64.24 -19.32
C THR A 699 11.89 -65.27 -19.36
N THR A 700 12.67 -65.32 -20.44
CA THR A 700 13.96 -66.04 -20.44
C THR A 700 14.99 -65.17 -19.71
N PHE A 701 15.98 -65.78 -19.05
CA PHE A 701 17.07 -65.01 -18.46
C PHE A 701 17.93 -64.37 -19.56
N ASP A 702 18.45 -63.17 -19.27
CA ASP A 702 19.30 -62.36 -20.15
C ASP A 702 20.58 -61.95 -19.38
N PRO A 703 21.79 -62.24 -19.90
CA PRO A 703 23.05 -61.95 -19.24
C PRO A 703 23.59 -60.53 -19.50
N HIS A 704 23.06 -59.77 -20.47
CA HIS A 704 23.50 -58.42 -20.84
C HIS A 704 22.35 -57.38 -20.82
N PRO A 705 21.56 -57.28 -19.74
CA PRO A 705 20.37 -56.41 -19.66
C PRO A 705 20.66 -54.90 -19.85
N GLU A 706 21.92 -54.49 -19.93
CA GLU A 706 22.33 -53.16 -20.37
C GLU A 706 21.91 -52.80 -21.80
N ASP A 707 21.87 -53.76 -22.74
CA ASP A 707 21.61 -53.50 -24.17
C ASP A 707 20.12 -53.56 -24.57
N ASN A 708 19.27 -53.98 -23.63
CA ASN A 708 17.82 -54.07 -23.71
C ASN A 708 17.12 -52.68 -23.72
N ASN A 709 17.87 -51.58 -23.94
CA ASN A 709 17.36 -50.20 -23.92
C ASN A 709 17.96 -49.35 -25.04
N ALA A 710 17.13 -48.55 -25.73
CA ALA A 710 17.57 -47.64 -26.79
C ALA A 710 16.83 -46.31 -26.79
N THR A 711 17.45 -45.28 -27.37
CA THR A 711 16.87 -43.94 -27.57
C THR A 711 17.09 -43.44 -28.99
N ALA A 712 16.17 -42.61 -29.47
CA ALA A 712 16.38 -41.76 -30.64
C ALA A 712 16.09 -40.30 -30.27
N ASN A 713 16.93 -39.38 -30.76
CA ASN A 713 16.84 -37.96 -30.49
C ASN A 713 16.29 -37.22 -31.72
N VAL A 714 15.42 -36.25 -31.45
CA VAL A 714 14.84 -35.33 -32.43
C VAL A 714 15.10 -33.92 -31.93
N THR A 715 15.69 -33.04 -32.75
CA THR A 715 16.03 -31.66 -32.38
C THR A 715 15.25 -30.71 -33.26
N VAL A 716 14.29 -30.00 -32.68
CA VAL A 716 13.29 -29.20 -33.40
C VAL A 716 13.62 -27.72 -33.21
N GLU A 717 13.83 -26.98 -34.28
CA GLU A 717 14.14 -25.55 -34.21
C GLU A 717 12.93 -24.70 -33.73
N PRO A 718 13.15 -23.49 -33.19
CA PRO A 718 12.08 -22.61 -32.72
C PRO A 718 11.06 -22.25 -33.82
N SER A 719 9.78 -22.21 -33.44
CA SER A 719 8.63 -21.97 -34.31
C SER A 719 7.69 -20.92 -33.71
N ALA A 720 7.24 -19.95 -34.50
CA ALA A 720 6.36 -18.87 -34.08
C ALA A 720 5.34 -18.56 -35.19
N HIS A 721 4.10 -18.24 -34.82
CA HIS A 721 3.03 -17.96 -35.79
C HIS A 721 2.31 -16.66 -35.45
N VAL A 722 2.42 -15.66 -36.32
CA VAL A 722 1.88 -14.32 -36.09
C VAL A 722 0.60 -14.10 -36.88
N VAL A 723 -0.46 -13.71 -36.17
CA VAL A 723 -1.77 -13.37 -36.74
C VAL A 723 -1.96 -11.85 -36.69
N LEU A 724 -2.33 -11.25 -37.82
CA LEU A 724 -2.74 -9.86 -37.91
C LEU A 724 -4.26 -9.68 -37.75
N ASN A 725 -4.66 -8.54 -37.21
CA ASN A 725 -6.04 -8.05 -37.22
C ASN A 725 -6.01 -6.53 -37.45
N LYS A 726 -6.75 -6.04 -38.44
CA LYS A 726 -6.81 -4.62 -38.84
C LYS A 726 -8.23 -4.06 -38.71
N THR A 727 -8.36 -2.80 -38.28
CA THR A 727 -9.65 -2.07 -38.20
C THR A 727 -9.47 -0.59 -38.51
N VAL A 728 -10.58 0.14 -38.69
CA VAL A 728 -10.60 1.61 -38.84
C VAL A 728 -11.65 2.24 -37.92
N ASP A 729 -11.35 3.43 -37.39
CA ASP A 729 -12.28 4.18 -36.52
C ASP A 729 -13.52 4.71 -37.24
N ASN A 730 -13.43 5.01 -38.53
CA ASN A 730 -14.54 5.47 -39.37
C ASN A 730 -14.49 4.88 -40.79
N PRO A 731 -15.35 3.89 -41.13
CA PRO A 731 -15.43 3.29 -42.46
C PRO A 731 -16.20 4.13 -43.50
N ILE A 732 -16.83 5.25 -43.12
CA ILE A 732 -17.51 6.18 -44.04
C ILE A 732 -17.11 7.63 -43.71
N PRO A 733 -15.83 8.01 -43.93
CA PRO A 733 -15.31 9.33 -43.59
C PRO A 733 -15.65 10.38 -44.65
N ASP A 734 -15.75 11.64 -44.22
CA ASP A 734 -15.86 12.79 -45.12
C ASP A 734 -14.51 13.13 -45.77
N TYR A 735 -14.57 13.76 -46.94
CA TYR A 735 -13.40 14.32 -47.62
C TYR A 735 -12.73 15.40 -46.74
N TRP A 736 -11.41 15.28 -46.49
CA TRP A 736 -10.63 16.01 -45.48
C TRP A 736 -10.96 15.72 -43.99
N SER A 737 -11.63 14.61 -43.66
CA SER A 737 -11.60 14.11 -42.29
C SER A 737 -10.31 13.34 -42.00
N LEU A 738 -9.99 13.19 -40.71
CA LEU A 738 -9.04 12.17 -40.25
C LEU A 738 -9.73 10.81 -40.17
N VAL A 739 -8.93 9.75 -40.31
CA VAL A 739 -9.23 8.36 -39.95
C VAL A 739 -8.01 7.72 -39.28
N THR A 740 -8.24 6.74 -38.42
CA THR A 740 -7.23 5.96 -37.71
C THR A 740 -7.38 4.49 -38.08
N PHE A 741 -6.38 3.93 -38.76
CA PHE A 741 -6.28 2.49 -38.96
C PHE A 741 -5.50 1.86 -37.80
N THR A 742 -6.10 0.90 -37.12
CA THR A 742 -5.44 0.10 -36.07
C THR A 742 -5.01 -1.23 -36.66
N ILE A 743 -3.78 -1.67 -36.38
CA ILE A 743 -3.23 -2.97 -36.75
C ILE A 743 -2.73 -3.61 -35.47
N THR A 744 -3.16 -4.83 -35.18
CA THR A 744 -2.68 -5.65 -34.06
C THR A 744 -1.97 -6.88 -34.63
N ALA A 745 -0.77 -7.17 -34.15
CA ALA A 745 -0.04 -8.40 -34.43
C ALA A 745 0.04 -9.24 -33.15
N LEU A 746 -0.39 -10.51 -33.19
CA LEU A 746 -0.42 -11.43 -32.06
C LEU A 746 0.41 -12.68 -32.38
N ASN A 747 1.39 -13.02 -31.55
CA ASN A 747 2.10 -14.29 -31.68
C ASN A 747 1.33 -15.41 -30.96
N THR A 748 0.92 -16.42 -31.73
CA THR A 748 0.15 -17.59 -31.31
C THR A 748 0.96 -18.90 -31.36
N GLY A 749 2.22 -18.85 -31.80
CA GLY A 749 3.10 -20.01 -31.89
C GLY A 749 3.84 -20.35 -30.59
N PRO A 750 4.53 -21.51 -30.53
CA PRO A 750 5.18 -22.00 -29.31
C PRO A 750 6.43 -21.22 -28.86
N ASN A 751 7.05 -20.41 -29.74
CA ASN A 751 8.22 -19.60 -29.43
C ASN A 751 8.06 -18.14 -29.87
N ASP A 752 9.05 -17.31 -29.58
CA ASP A 752 9.05 -15.89 -29.93
C ASP A 752 9.28 -15.67 -31.44
N ALA A 753 8.54 -14.73 -32.02
CA ALA A 753 8.69 -14.33 -33.42
C ALA A 753 9.79 -13.27 -33.55
N GLU A 754 11.00 -13.69 -33.92
CA GLU A 754 12.14 -12.81 -34.16
C GLU A 754 12.15 -12.23 -35.59
N GLY A 755 12.85 -11.11 -35.77
CA GLY A 755 13.00 -10.40 -37.05
C GLY A 755 11.71 -9.77 -37.59
N LEU A 756 10.63 -9.78 -36.81
CA LEU A 756 9.26 -9.55 -37.24
C LEU A 756 9.04 -8.15 -37.81
N GLN A 757 8.57 -8.09 -39.05
CA GLN A 757 8.18 -6.88 -39.76
C GLN A 757 6.81 -7.07 -40.41
N VAL A 758 5.96 -6.05 -40.25
CA VAL A 758 4.66 -5.93 -40.90
C VAL A 758 4.72 -4.73 -41.83
N THR A 759 4.20 -4.84 -43.06
CA THR A 759 4.11 -3.71 -43.98
C THR A 759 2.67 -3.25 -44.12
N ASP A 760 2.42 -1.96 -43.86
CA ASP A 760 1.18 -1.24 -44.12
C ASP A 760 1.52 0.09 -44.79
N ILE A 761 1.23 0.23 -46.09
CA ILE A 761 1.52 1.45 -46.84
C ILE A 761 0.22 2.10 -47.31
N LEU A 762 -0.03 3.33 -46.84
CA LEU A 762 -1.28 4.03 -47.10
C LEU A 762 -1.54 4.17 -48.61
N PRO A 763 -2.70 3.71 -49.10
CA PRO A 763 -3.05 3.77 -50.52
C PRO A 763 -3.35 5.21 -50.99
N ALA A 764 -3.36 5.39 -52.31
CA ALA A 764 -3.75 6.65 -52.93
C ALA A 764 -5.16 7.09 -52.47
N GLY A 765 -5.29 8.35 -52.07
CA GLY A 765 -6.49 8.91 -51.45
C GLY A 765 -6.42 9.01 -49.92
N LEU A 766 -5.34 8.53 -49.30
CA LEU A 766 -4.98 8.79 -47.91
C LEU A 766 -3.61 9.49 -47.85
N THR A 767 -3.48 10.47 -46.96
CA THR A 767 -2.19 11.12 -46.65
C THR A 767 -1.85 10.94 -45.19
N TYR A 768 -0.68 10.39 -44.89
CA TYR A 768 -0.17 10.20 -43.53
C TYR A 768 -0.15 11.51 -42.72
N VAL A 769 -0.59 11.45 -41.47
CA VAL A 769 -0.54 12.57 -40.51
C VAL A 769 0.37 12.22 -39.33
N SER A 770 0.15 11.07 -38.70
CA SER A 770 0.95 10.57 -37.58
C SER A 770 0.71 9.07 -37.35
N SER A 771 1.49 8.46 -36.46
CA SER A 771 1.26 7.10 -35.97
C SER A 771 1.58 7.00 -34.48
N THR A 772 0.98 6.01 -33.82
CA THR A 772 1.34 5.58 -32.47
C THR A 772 1.42 4.06 -32.46
N PHE A 773 2.40 3.48 -31.76
CA PHE A 773 2.69 2.05 -31.81
C PHE A 773 3.27 1.56 -30.48
N THR A 774 3.29 0.24 -30.28
CA THR A 774 3.87 -0.38 -29.07
C THR A 774 5.30 0.12 -28.81
N PRO A 775 5.62 0.61 -27.59
CA PRO A 775 6.96 1.09 -27.26
C PRO A 775 8.04 0.05 -27.55
N GLY A 776 9.12 0.48 -28.22
CA GLY A 776 10.22 -0.40 -28.67
C GLY A 776 10.11 -0.80 -30.15
N THR A 777 8.92 -0.81 -30.73
CA THR A 777 8.72 -0.96 -32.18
C THR A 777 8.96 0.36 -32.93
N THR A 778 9.03 0.32 -34.26
CA THR A 778 9.20 1.51 -35.11
C THR A 778 8.41 1.40 -36.41
N TYR A 779 7.81 2.49 -36.89
CA TYR A 779 7.11 2.56 -38.17
C TYR A 779 7.67 3.68 -39.06
N ASP A 780 7.96 3.36 -40.32
CA ASP A 780 8.35 4.34 -41.36
C ASP A 780 7.23 4.52 -42.39
N SER A 781 6.55 5.67 -42.35
CA SER A 781 5.46 6.01 -43.26
C SER A 781 5.85 6.22 -44.73
N ASN A 782 7.15 6.20 -45.07
CA ASN A 782 7.63 6.27 -46.46
C ASN A 782 7.69 4.89 -47.13
N THR A 783 7.94 3.84 -46.35
CA THR A 783 8.03 2.45 -46.81
C THR A 783 6.84 1.59 -46.36
N GLY A 784 6.08 2.06 -45.37
CA GLY A 784 5.03 1.31 -44.70
C GLY A 784 5.54 0.25 -43.72
N ILE A 785 6.85 0.16 -43.48
CA ILE A 785 7.43 -0.92 -42.66
C ILE A 785 7.25 -0.58 -41.17
N TRP A 786 6.48 -1.42 -40.48
CA TRP A 786 6.41 -1.54 -39.04
C TRP A 786 7.36 -2.64 -38.58
N ASN A 787 8.54 -2.25 -38.11
CA ASN A 787 9.53 -3.14 -37.54
C ASN A 787 9.23 -3.37 -36.05
N ILE A 788 8.81 -4.59 -35.73
CA ILE A 788 8.46 -5.04 -34.37
C ILE A 788 9.69 -5.63 -33.67
N GLY A 789 10.57 -6.30 -34.42
CA GLY A 789 11.78 -6.92 -33.88
C GLY A 789 11.50 -8.31 -33.32
N THR A 790 11.24 -8.42 -32.02
CA THR A 790 10.88 -9.70 -31.37
C THR A 790 9.52 -9.57 -30.70
N LEU A 791 8.57 -10.42 -31.10
CA LEU A 791 7.24 -10.53 -30.47
C LEU A 791 7.14 -11.83 -29.68
N LEU A 792 7.10 -11.71 -28.35
CA LEU A 792 7.13 -12.86 -27.44
C LEU A 792 5.89 -13.75 -27.61
N ASN A 793 6.02 -15.06 -27.36
CA ASN A 793 4.92 -16.02 -27.36
C ASN A 793 3.73 -15.49 -26.51
N GLY A 794 2.53 -15.51 -27.08
CA GLY A 794 1.29 -15.11 -26.41
C GLY A 794 1.11 -13.60 -26.24
N THR A 795 2.05 -12.79 -26.72
CA THR A 795 1.98 -11.32 -26.64
C THR A 795 1.53 -10.69 -27.96
N SER A 796 0.99 -9.48 -27.87
CA SER A 796 0.62 -8.68 -29.03
C SER A 796 1.27 -7.30 -29.03
N ALA A 797 1.49 -6.78 -30.23
CA ALA A 797 1.88 -5.40 -30.49
C ALA A 797 0.79 -4.71 -31.33
N PHE A 798 0.76 -3.37 -31.31
CA PHE A 798 -0.16 -2.58 -32.12
C PHE A 798 0.53 -1.41 -32.85
N LEU A 799 -0.07 -1.00 -33.96
CA LEU A 799 0.23 0.20 -34.73
C LEU A 799 -1.07 0.89 -35.13
N ASN A 800 -1.25 2.14 -34.71
CA ASN A 800 -2.31 3.04 -35.13
C ASN A 800 -1.74 4.04 -36.14
N ILE A 801 -2.29 4.12 -37.34
CA ILE A 801 -1.90 5.06 -38.40
C ILE A 801 -3.02 6.08 -38.59
N ILE A 802 -2.77 7.35 -38.26
CA ILE A 802 -3.69 8.45 -38.48
C ILE A 802 -3.40 9.05 -39.86
N ALA A 803 -4.42 9.08 -40.71
CA ALA A 803 -4.37 9.58 -42.07
C ALA A 803 -5.49 10.60 -42.32
N ASN A 804 -5.22 11.56 -43.19
CA ASN A 804 -6.20 12.51 -43.71
C ASN A 804 -6.74 12.03 -45.07
N VAL A 805 -8.06 12.09 -45.24
CA VAL A 805 -8.76 11.59 -46.42
C VAL A 805 -8.69 12.60 -47.56
N THR A 806 -8.02 12.21 -48.66
CA THR A 806 -7.69 13.10 -49.80
C THR A 806 -8.15 12.55 -51.16
N GLY A 807 -8.75 11.36 -51.21
CA GLY A 807 -9.47 10.82 -52.36
C GLY A 807 -10.97 10.70 -52.10
N VAL A 808 -11.74 10.34 -53.13
CA VAL A 808 -13.18 10.01 -53.02
C VAL A 808 -13.46 8.60 -53.56
N GLY A 809 -14.51 7.94 -53.07
CA GLY A 809 -14.82 6.54 -53.39
C GLY A 809 -14.28 5.54 -52.36
N THR A 810 -14.21 4.27 -52.75
CA THR A 810 -13.74 3.16 -51.91
C THR A 810 -12.21 3.12 -51.88
N ILE A 811 -11.63 3.09 -50.68
CA ILE A 811 -10.17 3.03 -50.45
C ILE A 811 -9.90 1.92 -49.42
N THR A 812 -9.14 0.89 -49.81
CA THR A 812 -8.77 -0.25 -48.95
C THR A 812 -7.30 -0.18 -48.58
N ASN A 813 -7.00 -0.21 -47.28
CA ASN A 813 -5.65 -0.25 -46.74
C ASN A 813 -5.29 -1.67 -46.26
N TRP A 814 -4.07 -2.13 -46.51
CA TRP A 814 -3.63 -3.52 -46.29
C TRP A 814 -2.39 -3.58 -45.38
N ALA A 815 -2.43 -4.46 -44.38
CA ALA A 815 -1.30 -4.86 -43.56
C ALA A 815 -0.93 -6.32 -43.86
N SER A 816 0.36 -6.64 -43.98
CA SER A 816 0.83 -8.04 -44.11
C SER A 816 2.15 -8.28 -43.38
N VAL A 817 2.35 -9.49 -42.86
CA VAL A 817 3.66 -9.93 -42.34
C VAL A 817 4.60 -10.08 -43.53
N THR A 818 5.69 -9.32 -43.53
CA THR A 818 6.64 -9.25 -44.65
C THR A 818 8.04 -9.77 -44.31
N ASN A 819 8.33 -9.98 -43.02
CA ASN A 819 9.52 -10.70 -42.58
C ASN A 819 9.29 -11.33 -41.20
N GLN A 820 9.83 -12.54 -41.00
CA GLN A 820 10.02 -13.21 -39.71
C GLN A 820 11.21 -14.16 -39.86
N THR A 821 12.09 -14.24 -38.86
CA THR A 821 13.28 -15.13 -38.89
C THR A 821 13.08 -16.43 -38.11
N THR A 822 12.18 -16.46 -37.12
CA THR A 822 11.66 -17.72 -36.55
C THR A 822 10.82 -18.44 -37.60
N PHE A 823 10.91 -19.77 -37.69
CA PHE A 823 10.07 -20.56 -38.61
C PHE A 823 8.58 -20.35 -38.30
N ASP A 824 7.74 -20.21 -39.32
CA ASP A 824 6.28 -20.19 -39.19
C ASP A 824 5.70 -21.31 -40.07
N PRO A 825 4.91 -22.26 -39.51
CA PRO A 825 4.21 -23.28 -40.30
C PRO A 825 3.07 -22.71 -41.15
N LEU A 826 2.60 -21.49 -40.87
CA LEU A 826 1.52 -20.77 -41.54
C LEU A 826 1.94 -19.31 -41.85
N PRO A 827 3.02 -19.07 -42.64
CA PRO A 827 3.71 -17.78 -42.77
C PRO A 827 2.91 -16.68 -43.50
N TRP A 828 1.67 -16.93 -43.87
CA TRP A 828 0.81 -16.01 -44.63
C TRP A 828 -0.22 -15.39 -43.70
N SER A 829 0.13 -14.25 -43.09
CA SER A 829 -0.83 -13.41 -42.37
C SER A 829 -0.91 -12.02 -42.98
N GLU A 830 -2.08 -11.68 -43.49
CA GLU A 830 -2.45 -10.38 -44.03
C GLU A 830 -3.88 -10.04 -43.59
N ASP A 831 -4.16 -8.75 -43.40
CA ASP A 831 -5.51 -8.25 -43.12
C ASP A 831 -5.70 -6.85 -43.71
N ASN A 832 -6.93 -6.50 -44.08
CA ASN A 832 -7.25 -5.27 -44.81
C ASN A 832 -8.55 -4.63 -44.31
N GLU A 833 -8.63 -3.31 -44.45
CA GLU A 833 -9.77 -2.53 -43.99
C GLU A 833 -10.11 -1.41 -44.98
N THR A 834 -11.40 -1.11 -45.15
CA THR A 834 -11.93 -0.29 -46.24
C THR A 834 -12.75 0.90 -45.76
N ILE A 835 -12.38 2.09 -46.23
CA ILE A 835 -13.17 3.32 -46.08
C ILE A 835 -13.93 3.65 -47.38
N ASN A 836 -15.12 4.25 -47.27
CA ASN A 836 -15.94 4.68 -48.40
C ASN A 836 -16.25 6.17 -48.30
N VAL A 837 -15.58 6.98 -49.12
CA VAL A 837 -15.59 8.46 -49.03
C VAL A 837 -16.62 9.07 -49.99
N PRO A 838 -17.63 9.84 -49.52
CA PRO A 838 -18.61 10.49 -50.38
C PRO A 838 -18.02 11.60 -51.28
N SER A 839 -18.68 11.86 -52.41
CA SER A 839 -18.40 13.01 -53.28
C SER A 839 -19.39 14.15 -53.03
N ALA A 840 -18.91 15.39 -52.96
CA ALA A 840 -19.71 16.57 -52.64
C ALA A 840 -19.60 17.70 -53.68
N SER A 841 -20.60 18.57 -53.71
CA SER A 841 -20.58 19.86 -54.39
C SER A 841 -21.40 20.89 -53.59
N ILE A 842 -20.97 22.16 -53.60
CA ILE A 842 -21.48 23.24 -52.73
C ILE A 842 -21.74 24.47 -53.59
N PHE A 843 -22.86 25.17 -53.36
CA PHE A 843 -23.25 26.35 -54.13
C PHE A 843 -23.61 27.55 -53.26
N THR A 844 -23.43 28.74 -53.81
CA THR A 844 -24.10 29.97 -53.35
C THR A 844 -25.05 30.48 -54.44
N LEU A 845 -26.19 31.05 -54.03
CA LEU A 845 -27.26 31.52 -54.91
C LEU A 845 -27.80 32.86 -54.42
N HIS A 846 -27.92 33.84 -55.32
CA HIS A 846 -28.38 35.20 -55.01
C HIS A 846 -29.39 35.70 -56.05
N LYS A 847 -30.34 36.55 -55.62
CA LYS A 847 -31.36 37.20 -56.47
C LYS A 847 -31.59 38.64 -56.03
N GLU A 848 -31.65 39.54 -57.00
CA GLU A 848 -31.88 40.96 -56.79
C GLU A 848 -32.64 41.61 -57.95
N TRP A 849 -33.37 42.69 -57.66
CA TRP A 849 -34.00 43.53 -58.67
C TRP A 849 -33.06 44.68 -59.01
N ARG A 850 -32.98 45.08 -60.28
CA ARG A 850 -32.12 46.15 -60.79
C ARG A 850 -32.88 47.02 -61.80
N ALA A 851 -32.43 48.27 -62.00
CA ALA A 851 -32.96 49.15 -63.05
C ALA A 851 -32.55 48.73 -64.47
N ASN A 852 -31.46 47.97 -64.61
CA ASN A 852 -31.07 47.27 -65.85
C ASN A 852 -30.19 46.05 -65.50
N GLN A 853 -29.95 45.16 -66.47
CA GLN A 853 -29.14 43.94 -66.35
C GLN A 853 -27.82 44.09 -65.54
N ASP A 854 -27.07 45.18 -65.69
CA ASP A 854 -25.80 45.45 -64.97
C ASP A 854 -25.89 46.63 -63.97
N GLY A 855 -27.11 47.09 -63.67
CA GLY A 855 -27.36 48.21 -62.75
C GLY A 855 -27.22 47.83 -61.27
N THR A 856 -27.25 48.83 -60.39
CA THR A 856 -27.29 48.60 -58.94
C THR A 856 -28.65 48.04 -58.50
N PRO A 857 -28.70 47.29 -57.39
CA PRO A 857 -29.95 46.78 -56.83
C PRO A 857 -30.94 47.88 -56.47
N ILE A 858 -32.24 47.60 -56.64
CA ILE A 858 -33.37 48.45 -56.25
C ILE A 858 -34.29 47.70 -55.30
N THR A 859 -34.82 48.40 -54.29
CA THR A 859 -35.74 47.86 -53.28
C THR A 859 -37.17 48.40 -53.41
N THR A 860 -37.39 49.32 -54.35
CA THR A 860 -38.70 49.89 -54.69
C THR A 860 -38.80 50.08 -56.21
N ALA A 861 -40.02 49.96 -56.72
CA ALA A 861 -40.38 50.26 -58.11
C ALA A 861 -41.82 50.81 -58.13
N GLN A 862 -42.11 51.72 -59.05
CA GLN A 862 -43.42 52.31 -59.26
C GLN A 862 -44.24 51.52 -60.28
N TYR A 863 -45.54 51.78 -60.31
CA TYR A 863 -46.41 51.31 -61.38
C TYR A 863 -45.93 51.85 -62.74
N GLN A 864 -45.79 50.96 -63.72
CA GLN A 864 -45.18 51.17 -65.05
C GLN A 864 -43.65 51.31 -65.11
N ASP A 865 -42.90 51.14 -64.01
CA ASP A 865 -41.44 51.05 -64.09
C ASP A 865 -41.01 49.77 -64.83
N ASN A 866 -40.04 49.92 -65.74
CA ASN A 866 -39.33 48.79 -66.34
C ASN A 866 -38.16 48.41 -65.43
N VAL A 867 -38.12 47.15 -65.01
CA VAL A 867 -37.13 46.62 -64.06
C VAL A 867 -36.61 45.27 -64.53
N TRP A 868 -35.49 44.83 -63.96
CA TRP A 868 -34.88 43.54 -64.25
C TRP A 868 -34.74 42.74 -62.96
N VAL A 869 -35.08 41.45 -62.99
CA VAL A 869 -34.65 40.50 -61.95
C VAL A 869 -33.38 39.80 -62.41
N VAL A 870 -32.38 39.74 -61.55
CA VAL A 870 -31.06 39.15 -61.84
C VAL A 870 -30.69 38.13 -60.78
N PHE A 871 -30.14 37.01 -61.23
CA PHE A 871 -29.71 35.87 -60.43
C PHE A 871 -28.21 35.63 -60.64
N SER A 872 -27.53 35.14 -59.60
CA SER A 872 -26.17 34.58 -59.73
C SER A 872 -26.02 33.28 -58.93
N ALA A 873 -25.34 32.29 -59.51
CA ALA A 873 -25.08 31.00 -58.88
C ALA A 873 -23.61 30.56 -59.08
N THR A 874 -22.89 30.30 -57.99
CA THR A 874 -21.45 29.98 -57.99
C THR A 874 -21.20 28.58 -57.42
N ASN A 875 -20.39 27.74 -58.10
CA ASN A 875 -19.96 26.44 -57.57
C ASN A 875 -18.68 26.60 -56.74
N LEU A 876 -18.75 26.23 -55.46
CA LEU A 876 -17.66 26.24 -54.48
C LEU A 876 -17.23 24.83 -54.03
N GLY A 877 -17.81 23.78 -54.61
CA GLY A 877 -17.51 22.38 -54.27
C GLY A 877 -16.30 21.80 -55.00
N PRO A 878 -15.77 20.64 -54.57
CA PRO A 878 -14.63 19.97 -55.20
C PRO A 878 -14.94 19.27 -56.53
N SER A 879 -16.17 19.37 -57.06
CA SER A 879 -16.58 18.73 -58.31
C SER A 879 -17.51 19.64 -59.14
N PHE A 880 -17.50 19.48 -60.46
CA PHE A 880 -18.49 20.11 -61.34
C PHE A 880 -19.87 19.56 -61.02
N ALA A 881 -20.90 20.40 -61.13
CA ALA A 881 -22.27 19.97 -60.88
C ALA A 881 -23.25 20.67 -61.81
N THR A 882 -24.36 20.00 -62.10
CA THR A 882 -25.45 20.54 -62.92
C THR A 882 -26.59 20.95 -62.00
N ILE A 883 -27.05 22.20 -62.13
CA ILE A 883 -28.13 22.78 -61.33
C ILE A 883 -29.36 23.04 -62.18
N THR A 884 -30.54 22.90 -61.56
CA THR A 884 -31.78 23.47 -62.09
C THR A 884 -32.22 24.62 -61.18
N LEU A 885 -32.30 25.82 -61.76
CA LEU A 885 -32.81 27.01 -61.09
C LEU A 885 -34.24 27.30 -61.56
N SER A 886 -35.13 27.60 -60.63
CA SER A 886 -36.53 27.93 -60.91
C SER A 886 -37.01 29.07 -60.01
N ASP A 887 -37.77 30.01 -60.59
CA ASP A 887 -38.28 31.18 -59.88
C ASP A 887 -39.74 31.46 -60.25
N ALA A 888 -40.52 31.90 -59.25
CA ALA A 888 -41.90 32.33 -59.40
C ALA A 888 -41.93 33.86 -59.43
N LEU A 889 -42.03 34.44 -60.63
CA LEU A 889 -42.09 35.89 -60.80
C LEU A 889 -43.33 36.48 -60.10
N PRO A 890 -43.22 37.65 -59.42
CA PRO A 890 -44.36 38.26 -58.73
C PRO A 890 -45.52 38.56 -59.67
N ALA A 891 -46.76 38.34 -59.23
CA ALA A 891 -47.97 38.51 -60.06
C ALA A 891 -48.23 39.96 -60.55
N GLY A 892 -47.46 40.94 -60.07
CA GLY A 892 -47.45 42.33 -60.54
C GLY A 892 -46.28 42.71 -61.45
N PHE A 893 -45.42 41.76 -61.84
CA PHE A 893 -44.32 41.95 -62.79
C PHE A 893 -44.62 41.13 -64.07
N VAL A 894 -44.75 41.81 -65.20
CA VAL A 894 -44.92 41.16 -66.51
C VAL A 894 -43.56 41.13 -67.21
N PRO A 895 -42.94 39.96 -67.40
CA PRO A 895 -41.66 39.85 -68.10
C PRO A 895 -41.79 40.19 -69.59
N ASP A 896 -40.71 40.74 -70.15
CA ASP A 896 -40.55 40.99 -71.57
C ASP A 896 -40.50 39.68 -72.39
N SER A 897 -40.60 39.80 -73.71
CA SER A 897 -40.57 38.64 -74.64
C SER A 897 -39.18 37.99 -74.83
N TYR A 898 -38.23 38.26 -73.93
CA TYR A 898 -36.89 37.69 -73.89
C TYR A 898 -36.29 37.75 -72.47
N TRP A 899 -35.25 36.96 -72.23
CA TRP A 899 -34.34 37.04 -71.06
C TRP A 899 -32.89 36.90 -71.51
N GLN A 900 -31.93 36.97 -70.58
CA GLN A 900 -30.49 36.93 -70.84
C GLN A 900 -29.70 36.06 -69.85
N TYR A 901 -28.53 35.57 -70.28
CA TYR A 901 -27.51 35.02 -69.37
C TYR A 901 -26.08 35.36 -69.80
N LYS A 902 -25.13 35.24 -68.87
CA LYS A 902 -23.68 35.28 -69.10
C LYS A 902 -22.93 34.47 -68.02
N TRP A 903 -21.68 34.13 -68.31
CA TRP A 903 -20.68 33.76 -67.29
C TRP A 903 -19.88 35.01 -66.89
N ASP A 904 -19.09 34.96 -65.82
CA ASP A 904 -18.38 36.13 -65.24
C ASP A 904 -17.57 36.99 -66.24
N SER A 905 -17.00 36.37 -67.29
CA SER A 905 -16.22 37.04 -68.34
C SER A 905 -16.96 37.19 -69.68
N GLY A 906 -18.24 36.80 -69.75
CA GLY A 906 -19.04 36.78 -70.96
C GLY A 906 -19.85 38.04 -71.23
N SER A 907 -20.19 38.29 -72.50
CA SER A 907 -21.27 39.22 -72.88
C SER A 907 -22.63 38.55 -72.69
N TRP A 908 -23.67 39.34 -72.38
CA TRP A 908 -25.04 38.84 -72.23
C TRP A 908 -25.61 38.31 -73.54
N ILE A 909 -26.29 37.15 -73.48
CA ILE A 909 -26.89 36.45 -74.62
C ILE A 909 -28.42 36.47 -74.48
N ASN A 910 -29.13 37.09 -75.43
CA ASN A 910 -30.61 37.14 -75.45
C ASN A 910 -31.23 35.76 -75.81
N VAL A 911 -32.32 35.40 -75.11
CA VAL A 911 -33.10 34.18 -75.31
C VAL A 911 -34.61 34.50 -75.35
N PRO A 912 -35.38 34.14 -76.40
CA PRO A 912 -36.81 34.45 -76.48
C PRO A 912 -37.68 33.74 -75.41
N SER A 913 -38.72 34.42 -74.92
CA SER A 913 -39.51 34.07 -73.71
C SER A 913 -40.47 32.87 -73.83
N GLN A 914 -40.24 31.90 -74.72
CA GLN A 914 -41.09 30.70 -74.77
C GLN A 914 -40.95 29.80 -73.53
N TRP A 915 -39.88 30.01 -72.75
CA TRP A 915 -39.60 29.34 -71.48
C TRP A 915 -39.18 30.39 -70.45
N ILE A 916 -40.03 30.61 -69.45
CA ILE A 916 -39.72 31.33 -68.21
C ILE A 916 -40.15 30.40 -67.06
N GLY A 917 -39.21 30.00 -66.20
CA GLY A 917 -39.51 29.21 -64.99
C GLY A 917 -38.53 28.08 -64.67
N SER A 918 -37.66 27.65 -65.57
CA SER A 918 -36.57 26.69 -65.26
C SER A 918 -35.38 26.81 -66.20
N TRP A 919 -34.17 26.80 -65.64
CA TRP A 919 -32.89 26.83 -66.38
C TRP A 919 -31.98 25.70 -65.92
N LEU A 920 -31.43 24.93 -66.87
CA LEU A 920 -30.45 23.87 -66.63
C LEU A 920 -29.07 24.36 -67.05
N ALA A 921 -28.07 24.29 -66.16
CA ALA A 921 -26.69 24.62 -66.47
C ALA A 921 -25.70 23.77 -65.66
N SER A 922 -24.60 23.38 -66.28
CA SER A 922 -23.44 22.78 -65.61
C SER A 922 -22.45 23.87 -65.24
N ILE A 923 -22.03 23.94 -63.98
CA ILE A 923 -21.13 24.96 -63.45
C ILE A 923 -19.85 24.27 -62.95
N ASP A 924 -18.72 24.60 -63.57
CA ASP A 924 -17.40 24.15 -63.13
C ASP A 924 -17.00 24.81 -61.80
N VAL A 925 -16.08 24.16 -61.08
CA VAL A 925 -15.55 24.65 -59.80
C VAL A 925 -14.99 26.06 -59.94
N GLY A 926 -15.52 26.99 -59.14
CA GLY A 926 -15.09 28.39 -59.09
C GLY A 926 -15.72 29.34 -60.11
N GLN A 927 -16.64 28.89 -60.97
CA GLN A 927 -17.36 29.77 -61.92
C GLN A 927 -18.71 30.25 -61.38
N THR A 928 -19.16 31.44 -61.81
CA THR A 928 -20.52 31.94 -61.56
C THR A 928 -21.32 32.09 -62.87
N LEU A 929 -22.54 31.56 -62.86
CA LEU A 929 -23.55 31.83 -63.88
C LEU A 929 -24.41 33.02 -63.47
N TRP A 930 -24.64 33.97 -64.38
CA TRP A 930 -25.55 35.10 -64.21
C TRP A 930 -26.72 35.02 -65.18
N VAL A 931 -27.95 35.26 -64.69
CA VAL A 931 -29.19 35.26 -65.48
C VAL A 931 -29.96 36.56 -65.20
N ALA A 932 -30.57 37.18 -66.21
CA ALA A 932 -31.29 38.44 -66.10
C ALA A 932 -32.58 38.45 -66.93
N ILE A 933 -33.70 38.92 -66.35
CA ILE A 933 -35.02 38.95 -67.00
C ILE A 933 -35.58 40.39 -66.93
N PRO A 934 -35.78 41.07 -68.06
CA PRO A 934 -36.50 42.34 -68.14
C PRO A 934 -38.01 42.18 -67.97
N GLY A 935 -38.70 43.24 -67.56
CA GLY A 935 -40.15 43.34 -67.58
C GLY A 935 -40.67 44.64 -66.97
N GLN A 936 -41.98 44.78 -66.85
CA GLN A 936 -42.65 45.98 -66.34
C GLN A 936 -43.53 45.68 -65.13
N ILE A 937 -43.57 46.60 -64.15
CA ILE A 937 -44.47 46.54 -63.00
C ILE A 937 -45.88 47.00 -63.39
N THR A 938 -46.85 46.09 -63.37
CA THR A 938 -48.23 46.32 -63.87
C THR A 938 -49.29 46.37 -62.78
N VAL A 939 -48.91 46.28 -61.50
CA VAL A 939 -49.81 46.45 -60.35
C VAL A 939 -49.18 47.39 -59.31
N ALA A 940 -49.92 48.40 -58.88
CA ALA A 940 -49.47 49.35 -57.85
C ALA A 940 -49.39 48.67 -56.47
N ASN A 941 -48.41 49.05 -55.64
CA ASN A 941 -48.10 48.42 -54.36
C ASN A 941 -47.74 46.91 -54.45
N THR A 942 -47.15 46.47 -55.57
CA THR A 942 -46.58 45.11 -55.69
C THR A 942 -45.38 44.95 -54.76
N THR A 943 -45.48 44.06 -53.78
CA THR A 943 -44.33 43.68 -52.94
C THR A 943 -43.39 42.79 -53.76
N LEU A 944 -42.16 43.26 -53.98
CA LEU A 944 -41.10 42.52 -54.69
C LEU A 944 -40.46 41.47 -53.76
N ASN A 945 -41.23 40.45 -53.39
CA ASN A 945 -40.75 39.36 -52.54
C ASN A 945 -39.70 38.51 -53.25
N ASN A 946 -38.55 38.32 -52.60
CA ASN A 946 -37.46 37.49 -53.11
C ASN A 946 -37.46 36.12 -52.43
N ILE A 947 -37.93 35.12 -53.16
CA ILE A 947 -37.56 33.72 -52.95
C ILE A 947 -36.98 33.23 -54.29
N VAL A 948 -35.97 32.36 -54.24
CA VAL A 948 -35.53 31.52 -55.38
C VAL A 948 -35.60 30.09 -54.89
N TYR A 949 -36.04 29.17 -55.74
CA TYR A 949 -36.02 27.75 -55.44
C TYR A 949 -34.98 27.06 -56.32
N GLN A 950 -33.87 26.64 -55.71
CA GLN A 950 -33.01 25.61 -56.30
C GLN A 950 -33.78 24.29 -56.22
N THR A 951 -34.11 23.69 -57.38
CA THR A 951 -34.99 22.52 -57.43
C THR A 951 -34.26 21.20 -57.68
N SER A 952 -33.01 21.23 -58.13
CA SER A 952 -32.14 20.04 -58.14
C SER A 952 -30.64 20.38 -58.26
N GLN A 953 -29.82 19.43 -57.81
CA GLN A 953 -28.36 19.42 -57.91
C GLN A 953 -27.87 17.96 -57.96
N THR A 954 -26.87 17.68 -58.80
CA THR A 954 -26.12 16.41 -58.77
C THR A 954 -25.02 16.44 -57.71
N ASN A 955 -24.82 15.36 -56.95
CA ASN A 955 -23.74 15.20 -55.94
C ASN A 955 -23.88 16.15 -54.72
N TYR A 956 -25.04 16.12 -54.06
CA TYR A 956 -25.36 16.87 -52.83
C TYR A 956 -24.82 16.16 -51.57
N ASN A 957 -24.13 16.88 -50.67
CA ASN A 957 -23.78 16.38 -49.32
C ASN A 957 -24.81 16.90 -48.29
N PRO A 958 -25.52 16.02 -47.55
CA PRO A 958 -26.57 16.41 -46.62
C PRO A 958 -26.10 17.03 -45.29
N GLN A 959 -24.80 16.99 -44.94
CA GLN A 959 -24.32 17.58 -43.67
C GLN A 959 -24.41 19.11 -43.63
N TYR A 960 -24.33 19.79 -44.79
CA TYR A 960 -24.65 21.21 -44.87
C TYR A 960 -26.16 21.35 -45.10
N PRO A 961 -26.92 21.84 -44.10
CA PRO A 961 -28.36 21.94 -44.23
C PRO A 961 -28.74 22.96 -45.32
N GLN A 962 -29.91 22.77 -45.92
CA GLN A 962 -30.58 23.82 -46.67
C GLN A 962 -30.64 25.08 -45.79
N GLY A 963 -29.90 26.12 -46.19
CA GLY A 963 -30.04 27.44 -45.58
C GLY A 963 -31.50 27.88 -45.71
N PRO A 964 -32.13 28.44 -44.67
CA PRO A 964 -33.53 28.84 -44.75
C PRO A 964 -33.72 29.86 -45.89
N PRO A 965 -34.88 29.86 -46.57
CA PRO A 965 -35.14 30.80 -47.66
C PRO A 965 -34.86 32.24 -47.19
N TYR A 966 -34.01 32.95 -47.92
CA TYR A 966 -33.34 34.16 -47.45
C TYR A 966 -34.31 35.31 -47.10
N GLY A 967 -34.70 35.39 -45.82
CA GLY A 967 -35.18 36.60 -45.14
C GLY A 967 -36.47 37.23 -45.67
N ASN A 968 -37.62 36.71 -45.27
CA ASN A 968 -38.91 37.39 -45.45
C ASN A 968 -38.95 38.74 -44.72
N ALA A 969 -39.21 39.83 -45.46
CA ALA A 969 -39.90 41.02 -44.94
C ALA A 969 -41.41 40.83 -45.15
N SER A 970 -42.26 41.23 -44.20
CA SER A 970 -43.56 40.56 -43.98
C SER A 970 -44.84 41.42 -44.15
N ALA A 971 -45.91 40.74 -44.60
CA ALA A 971 -47.33 41.06 -44.38
C ALA A 971 -48.16 39.75 -44.55
N GLN A 972 -49.32 39.61 -43.89
CA GLN A 972 -50.07 38.33 -43.71
C GLN A 972 -51.36 38.18 -44.55
N VAL A 973 -51.82 36.91 -44.73
CA VAL A 973 -53.16 36.34 -44.35
C VAL A 973 -53.35 34.91 -44.98
N ASP A 974 -54.17 34.04 -44.36
CA ASP A 974 -54.16 32.54 -44.43
C ASP A 974 -55.60 31.94 -44.67
N ILE A 975 -55.99 30.64 -44.82
CA ILE A 975 -55.44 29.24 -44.72
C ILE A 975 -56.37 28.22 -45.49
N PRO A 976 -55.91 27.03 -45.98
CA PRO A 976 -56.81 25.88 -46.27
C PRO A 976 -56.37 24.45 -45.79
N LEU A 977 -57.22 23.42 -46.04
CA LEU A 977 -57.30 22.07 -45.40
C LEU A 977 -56.44 20.92 -46.03
N HIS A 978 -56.19 19.84 -45.24
CA HIS A 978 -55.35 18.67 -45.59
C HIS A 978 -55.86 17.31 -45.01
N SER A 979 -55.22 16.19 -45.41
CA SER A 979 -55.41 14.82 -44.87
C SER A 979 -54.76 14.62 -43.48
N HIS A 980 -55.17 13.60 -42.71
CA HIS A 980 -54.74 13.44 -41.31
C HIS A 980 -54.55 11.97 -40.90
N VAL A 981 -53.29 11.52 -40.79
CA VAL A 981 -52.91 10.16 -40.36
C VAL A 981 -52.43 10.19 -38.91
N VAL A 982 -52.86 9.21 -38.12
CA VAL A 982 -52.48 9.03 -36.71
C VAL A 982 -51.83 7.67 -36.53
N ILE A 983 -50.76 7.60 -35.73
CA ILE A 983 -50.01 6.38 -35.42
C ILE A 983 -50.27 5.97 -33.97
N THR A 984 -50.36 4.68 -33.69
CA THR A 984 -50.31 4.12 -32.32
C THR A 984 -49.33 2.95 -32.25
N LYS A 985 -48.80 2.67 -31.05
CA LYS A 985 -47.80 1.62 -30.81
C LYS A 985 -48.05 0.91 -29.47
N THR A 986 -47.79 -0.39 -29.41
CA THR A 986 -47.86 -1.22 -28.20
C THR A 986 -46.76 -2.29 -28.21
N VAL A 987 -46.60 -3.03 -27.11
CA VAL A 987 -45.68 -4.18 -26.99
C VAL A 987 -46.38 -5.36 -26.32
N ASN A 988 -46.04 -6.60 -26.71
CA ASN A 988 -46.68 -7.82 -26.19
C ASN A 988 -46.25 -8.20 -24.76
N ASN A 989 -45.07 -7.75 -24.32
CA ASN A 989 -44.56 -7.91 -22.96
C ASN A 989 -43.76 -6.66 -22.58
N SER A 990 -44.23 -5.92 -21.58
CA SER A 990 -43.57 -4.72 -21.06
C SER A 990 -42.56 -5.01 -19.93
N THR A 991 -42.43 -6.25 -19.46
CA THR A 991 -41.35 -6.69 -18.56
C THR A 991 -40.67 -7.98 -19.07
N PRO A 992 -39.90 -7.91 -20.16
CA PRO A 992 -39.16 -9.05 -20.70
C PRO A 992 -37.81 -9.27 -20.00
N ASN A 993 -37.29 -10.49 -20.06
CA ASN A 993 -35.95 -10.83 -19.56
C ASN A 993 -34.88 -10.54 -20.62
N TYR A 994 -33.63 -10.36 -20.21
CA TYR A 994 -32.48 -10.34 -21.12
C TYR A 994 -32.45 -11.61 -22.00
N GLY A 995 -32.12 -11.47 -23.28
CA GLY A 995 -32.12 -12.54 -24.28
C GLY A 995 -33.51 -12.98 -24.77
N SER A 996 -34.61 -12.53 -24.15
CA SER A 996 -35.96 -12.94 -24.55
C SER A 996 -36.49 -12.18 -25.76
N THR A 997 -37.41 -12.80 -26.51
CA THR A 997 -38.01 -12.24 -27.72
C THR A 997 -39.34 -11.54 -27.41
N ILE A 998 -39.51 -10.32 -27.90
CA ILE A 998 -40.73 -9.51 -27.79
C ILE A 998 -41.24 -9.07 -29.16
N ILE A 999 -42.49 -8.60 -29.20
CA ILE A 999 -43.15 -8.10 -30.40
C ILE A 999 -43.78 -6.73 -30.09
N PHE A 1000 -43.35 -5.71 -30.81
CA PHE A 1000 -44.04 -4.41 -30.88
C PHE A 1000 -45.11 -4.45 -31.97
N THR A 1001 -46.27 -3.83 -31.73
CA THR A 1001 -47.32 -3.65 -32.74
C THR A 1001 -47.50 -2.17 -33.02
N VAL A 1002 -47.47 -1.77 -34.29
CA VAL A 1002 -47.66 -0.41 -34.78
C VAL A 1002 -48.92 -0.39 -35.63
N ILE A 1003 -49.72 0.67 -35.51
CA ILE A 1003 -50.94 0.87 -36.30
C ILE A 1003 -50.92 2.28 -36.89
N ALA A 1004 -51.10 2.41 -38.20
CA ALA A 1004 -51.33 3.68 -38.88
C ALA A 1004 -52.81 3.77 -39.29
N HIS A 1005 -53.46 4.91 -39.05
CA HIS A 1005 -54.89 5.10 -39.35
C HIS A 1005 -55.16 6.49 -39.95
N ASN A 1006 -55.84 6.56 -41.09
CA ASN A 1006 -56.22 7.82 -41.71
C ASN A 1006 -57.57 8.32 -41.15
N ASN A 1007 -57.52 9.30 -40.25
CA ASN A 1007 -58.68 9.98 -39.67
C ASN A 1007 -59.13 11.22 -40.49
N GLY A 1008 -58.45 11.55 -41.59
CA GLY A 1008 -58.76 12.71 -42.43
C GLY A 1008 -59.83 12.41 -43.49
N PRO A 1009 -60.54 13.44 -43.99
CA PRO A 1009 -61.60 13.27 -45.00
C PRO A 1009 -61.06 12.90 -46.40
N ASN A 1010 -59.76 13.01 -46.63
CA ASN A 1010 -59.08 12.68 -47.88
C ASN A 1010 -58.15 11.47 -47.68
N ASP A 1011 -58.00 10.64 -48.72
CA ASP A 1011 -57.02 9.56 -48.75
C ASP A 1011 -55.59 10.10 -48.56
N ALA A 1012 -54.76 9.37 -47.81
CA ALA A 1012 -53.38 9.73 -47.54
C ALA A 1012 -52.46 8.85 -48.41
N SER A 1013 -51.90 9.43 -49.48
CA SER A 1013 -50.96 8.74 -50.38
C SER A 1013 -49.50 8.94 -49.95
N GLY A 1014 -48.70 7.87 -49.93
CA GLY A 1014 -47.28 7.93 -49.57
C GLY A 1014 -47.04 7.93 -48.06
N VAL A 1015 -47.94 7.32 -47.28
CA VAL A 1015 -47.79 7.17 -45.83
C VAL A 1015 -46.56 6.31 -45.53
N GLN A 1016 -45.65 6.87 -44.74
CA GLN A 1016 -44.49 6.18 -44.19
C GLN A 1016 -44.45 6.40 -42.68
N VAL A 1017 -44.11 5.35 -41.94
CA VAL A 1017 -43.96 5.37 -40.48
C VAL A 1017 -42.52 4.98 -40.17
N VAL A 1018 -41.87 5.68 -39.24
CA VAL A 1018 -40.46 5.46 -38.91
C VAL A 1018 -40.38 4.89 -37.50
N ASP A 1019 -39.95 3.63 -37.39
CA ASP A 1019 -39.86 2.82 -36.18
C ASP A 1019 -38.45 2.22 -36.08
N ASN A 1020 -37.55 2.92 -35.39
CA ASN A 1020 -36.17 2.47 -35.19
C ASN A 1020 -36.05 1.88 -33.78
N LEU A 1021 -35.87 0.57 -33.71
CA LEU A 1021 -35.61 -0.13 -32.45
C LEU A 1021 -34.40 0.51 -31.73
N PRO A 1022 -34.54 0.90 -30.45
CA PRO A 1022 -33.48 1.58 -29.72
C PRO A 1022 -32.32 0.63 -29.38
N THR A 1023 -31.16 1.21 -29.08
CA THR A 1023 -29.99 0.47 -28.55
C THR A 1023 -30.39 -0.38 -27.34
N GLY A 1024 -30.12 -1.69 -27.43
CA GLY A 1024 -30.60 -2.69 -26.47
C GLY A 1024 -31.71 -3.61 -27.01
N LEU A 1025 -32.25 -3.33 -28.21
CA LEU A 1025 -33.17 -4.21 -28.93
C LEU A 1025 -32.62 -4.60 -30.30
N VAL A 1026 -32.40 -5.90 -30.50
CA VAL A 1026 -31.91 -6.47 -31.76
C VAL A 1026 -33.09 -6.91 -32.62
N PHE A 1027 -33.22 -6.37 -33.83
CA PHE A 1027 -34.26 -6.77 -34.77
C PHE A 1027 -34.14 -8.25 -35.18
N VAL A 1028 -35.27 -8.96 -35.22
CA VAL A 1028 -35.35 -10.36 -35.67
C VAL A 1028 -36.17 -10.51 -36.95
N SER A 1029 -37.41 -10.01 -36.95
CA SER A 1029 -38.35 -10.18 -38.07
C SER A 1029 -39.48 -9.16 -38.01
N TYR A 1030 -40.23 -9.02 -39.11
CA TYR A 1030 -41.46 -8.23 -39.12
C TYR A 1030 -42.59 -8.95 -39.87
N LEU A 1031 -43.82 -8.50 -39.61
CA LEU A 1031 -45.01 -8.85 -40.38
C LEU A 1031 -45.92 -7.63 -40.50
N SER A 1032 -46.16 -7.17 -41.73
CA SER A 1032 -47.09 -6.08 -42.04
C SER A 1032 -48.39 -6.60 -42.67
N SER A 1033 -49.51 -5.93 -42.42
CA SER A 1033 -50.78 -6.20 -43.12
C SER A 1033 -50.90 -5.44 -44.46
N GLN A 1034 -50.17 -4.34 -44.61
CA GLN A 1034 -49.92 -3.66 -45.87
C GLN A 1034 -48.59 -2.89 -45.81
N GLY A 1035 -47.97 -2.64 -46.95
CA GLY A 1035 -46.66 -1.98 -47.03
C GLY A 1035 -45.49 -2.86 -46.63
N ILE A 1036 -44.28 -2.33 -46.80
CA ILE A 1036 -42.99 -3.03 -46.58
C ILE A 1036 -42.19 -2.28 -45.52
N TYR A 1037 -41.63 -2.98 -44.54
CA TYR A 1037 -40.72 -2.41 -43.54
C TYR A 1037 -39.27 -2.76 -43.87
N ASN A 1038 -38.37 -1.79 -43.67
CA ASN A 1038 -36.93 -1.96 -43.83
C ASN A 1038 -36.25 -1.76 -42.46
N SER A 1039 -35.82 -2.86 -41.85
CA SER A 1039 -35.21 -2.90 -40.52
C SER A 1039 -33.86 -2.18 -40.40
N THR A 1040 -33.16 -1.92 -41.51
CA THR A 1040 -31.92 -1.12 -41.52
C THR A 1040 -32.21 0.38 -41.41
N THR A 1041 -33.38 0.82 -41.86
CA THR A 1041 -33.79 2.24 -41.85
C THR A 1041 -34.84 2.57 -40.79
N GLY A 1042 -35.56 1.57 -40.28
CA GLY A 1042 -36.78 1.73 -39.48
C GLY A 1042 -38.01 2.16 -40.28
N ILE A 1043 -37.89 2.39 -41.60
CA ILE A 1043 -39.01 2.91 -42.40
C ILE A 1043 -39.96 1.78 -42.80
N TRP A 1044 -41.21 1.91 -42.38
CA TRP A 1044 -42.37 1.20 -42.91
C TRP A 1044 -43.07 2.04 -43.96
N ASN A 1045 -42.93 1.65 -45.23
CA ASN A 1045 -43.63 2.28 -46.33
C ASN A 1045 -45.01 1.63 -46.50
N VAL A 1046 -46.04 2.26 -45.91
CA VAL A 1046 -47.44 1.79 -45.91
C VAL A 1046 -48.06 1.90 -47.30
N GLY A 1047 -47.74 2.98 -48.04
CA GLY A 1047 -48.31 3.27 -49.36
C GLY A 1047 -49.49 4.24 -49.27
N THR A 1048 -50.64 3.89 -49.86
CA THR A 1048 -51.84 4.75 -49.83
C THR A 1048 -52.86 4.22 -48.82
N LEU A 1049 -53.09 5.00 -47.76
CA LEU A 1049 -54.04 4.70 -46.71
C LEU A 1049 -55.35 5.47 -46.96
N LEU A 1050 -56.36 4.75 -47.44
CA LEU A 1050 -57.68 5.31 -47.75
C LEU A 1050 -58.35 5.89 -46.48
N ASN A 1051 -59.20 6.90 -46.66
CA ASN A 1051 -59.99 7.53 -45.60
C ASN A 1051 -60.68 6.46 -44.71
N GLY A 1052 -60.44 6.53 -43.40
CA GLY A 1052 -61.02 5.63 -42.40
C GLY A 1052 -60.43 4.22 -42.36
N THR A 1053 -59.27 3.97 -42.99
CA THR A 1053 -58.62 2.64 -43.03
C THR A 1053 -57.33 2.56 -42.21
N ASN A 1054 -57.01 1.34 -41.77
CA ASN A 1054 -55.86 1.02 -40.93
C ASN A 1054 -54.80 0.21 -41.68
N ALA A 1055 -53.53 0.41 -41.33
CA ALA A 1055 -52.43 -0.50 -41.57
C ALA A 1055 -51.88 -1.00 -40.23
N THR A 1056 -51.29 -2.19 -40.20
CA THR A 1056 -50.57 -2.71 -39.02
C THR A 1056 -49.21 -3.30 -39.37
N LEU A 1057 -48.25 -3.17 -38.45
CA LEU A 1057 -46.90 -3.73 -38.52
C LEU A 1057 -46.53 -4.32 -37.16
N ASN A 1058 -46.12 -5.59 -37.15
CA ASN A 1058 -45.56 -6.25 -35.99
C ASN A 1058 -44.04 -6.37 -36.16
N LEU A 1059 -43.27 -5.89 -35.18
CA LEU A 1059 -41.81 -5.94 -35.14
C LEU A 1059 -41.34 -6.87 -34.03
N THR A 1060 -40.70 -7.97 -34.40
CA THR A 1060 -40.10 -8.94 -33.47
C THR A 1060 -38.66 -8.55 -33.18
N ALA A 1061 -38.29 -8.48 -31.89
CA ALA A 1061 -36.94 -8.13 -31.45
C ALA A 1061 -36.48 -8.99 -30.26
N ILE A 1062 -35.17 -9.20 -30.13
CA ILE A 1062 -34.52 -9.80 -28.95
C ILE A 1062 -34.01 -8.69 -28.03
N VAL A 1063 -34.23 -8.85 -26.73
CA VAL A 1063 -33.69 -7.99 -25.68
C VAL A 1063 -32.20 -8.27 -25.48
N ASN A 1064 -31.36 -7.25 -25.64
CA ASN A 1064 -29.90 -7.33 -25.53
C ASN A 1064 -29.31 -6.18 -24.69
N ALA A 1065 -30.11 -5.60 -23.79
CA ALA A 1065 -29.70 -4.71 -22.70
C ALA A 1065 -30.72 -4.82 -21.55
N THR A 1066 -30.36 -4.31 -20.38
CA THR A 1066 -31.22 -4.24 -19.19
C THR A 1066 -31.70 -2.80 -18.95
N GLY A 1067 -32.67 -2.59 -18.05
CA GLY A 1067 -33.25 -1.27 -17.75
C GLY A 1067 -34.51 -0.91 -18.56
N GLU A 1068 -34.89 0.37 -18.52
CA GLU A 1068 -36.05 0.92 -19.24
C GLU A 1068 -35.67 1.31 -20.68
N MET A 1069 -36.38 0.76 -21.66
CA MET A 1069 -36.20 1.04 -23.09
C MET A 1069 -37.53 1.43 -23.73
N ILE A 1070 -37.53 2.54 -24.47
CA ILE A 1070 -38.72 3.09 -25.13
C ILE A 1070 -38.53 3.03 -26.64
N ASN A 1071 -39.32 2.21 -27.34
CA ASN A 1071 -39.31 2.19 -28.81
C ASN A 1071 -40.40 3.14 -29.35
N TRP A 1072 -40.10 3.91 -30.39
CA TRP A 1072 -40.95 4.95 -30.99
C TRP A 1072 -41.27 4.66 -32.47
N ALA A 1073 -42.53 4.86 -32.85
CA ALA A 1073 -43.04 4.93 -34.23
C ALA A 1073 -43.52 6.37 -34.47
N ASN A 1074 -42.71 7.20 -35.13
CA ASN A 1074 -42.88 8.66 -35.16
C ASN A 1074 -43.08 9.22 -33.73
N GLU A 1075 -44.29 9.68 -33.39
CA GLU A 1075 -44.63 10.26 -32.08
C GLU A 1075 -45.31 9.27 -31.10
N ALA A 1076 -45.59 8.03 -31.53
CA ALA A 1076 -46.23 7.01 -30.71
C ALA A 1076 -45.21 6.01 -30.17
N ASN A 1077 -45.21 5.70 -28.87
CA ASN A 1077 -44.20 4.85 -28.25
C ASN A 1077 -44.76 3.64 -27.48
N ALA A 1078 -43.86 2.71 -27.14
CA ALA A 1078 -44.12 1.63 -26.20
C ALA A 1078 -42.84 1.29 -25.41
N THR A 1079 -42.98 1.16 -24.10
CA THR A 1079 -41.88 0.93 -23.14
C THR A 1079 -41.78 -0.53 -22.72
N ILE A 1080 -40.54 -1.00 -22.50
CA ILE A 1080 -40.22 -2.24 -21.81
C ILE A 1080 -39.24 -1.96 -20.65
N ASN A 1081 -39.40 -2.68 -19.54
CA ASN A 1081 -38.51 -2.62 -18.37
C ASN A 1081 -37.89 -4.00 -18.12
N VAL A 1082 -36.59 -4.11 -18.37
CA VAL A 1082 -35.82 -5.35 -18.30
C VAL A 1082 -35.05 -5.43 -16.97
N PRO A 1083 -35.19 -6.51 -16.18
CA PRO A 1083 -34.41 -6.69 -14.95
C PRO A 1083 -32.90 -6.72 -15.22
N LYS A 1084 -32.10 -6.20 -14.27
CA LYS A 1084 -30.62 -6.30 -14.26
C LYS A 1084 -30.18 -7.78 -14.29
N ALA A 1085 -29.02 -8.05 -14.88
CA ALA A 1085 -28.48 -9.40 -15.07
C ALA A 1085 -26.98 -9.48 -14.69
N ALA A 1086 -26.68 -9.59 -13.39
CA ALA A 1086 -25.35 -9.95 -12.91
C ALA A 1086 -25.14 -11.47 -12.93
N ALA A 1087 -23.89 -11.94 -13.06
CA ALA A 1087 -23.55 -13.37 -13.09
C ALA A 1087 -22.29 -13.66 -12.26
N LEU A 1088 -22.49 -13.87 -10.95
CA LEU A 1088 -21.42 -14.13 -9.98
C LEU A 1088 -20.90 -15.58 -10.06
N TYR A 1089 -19.58 -15.73 -9.94
CA TYR A 1089 -18.88 -16.99 -9.75
C TYR A 1089 -17.89 -16.90 -8.58
N LEU A 1090 -17.56 -18.02 -7.93
CA LEU A 1090 -16.67 -18.04 -6.77
C LEU A 1090 -15.74 -19.26 -6.77
N VAL A 1091 -14.45 -19.01 -6.92
CA VAL A 1091 -13.40 -20.04 -6.90
C VAL A 1091 -12.70 -20.06 -5.54
N VAL A 1092 -12.57 -21.24 -4.96
CA VAL A 1092 -11.79 -21.45 -3.72
C VAL A 1092 -10.43 -22.04 -4.08
N ASN A 1093 -9.36 -21.29 -3.84
CA ASN A 1093 -7.98 -21.73 -4.04
C ASN A 1093 -7.39 -22.25 -2.72
N THR A 1094 -6.87 -23.48 -2.73
CA THR A 1094 -6.17 -24.13 -1.60
C THR A 1094 -4.92 -24.88 -2.06
N THR A 1095 -4.02 -25.23 -1.13
CA THR A 1095 -2.86 -26.09 -1.41
C THR A 1095 -3.28 -27.56 -1.48
N THR A 1096 -2.90 -28.27 -2.55
CA THR A 1096 -3.32 -29.65 -2.85
C THR A 1096 -2.68 -30.75 -1.99
N GLN A 1097 -1.70 -30.43 -1.14
CA GLN A 1097 -1.02 -31.41 -0.28
C GLN A 1097 -1.57 -31.45 1.16
N CYS A 1098 -1.56 -32.63 1.79
CA CYS A 1098 -1.98 -32.80 3.18
C CYS A 1098 -1.01 -32.17 4.18
N ILE A 1099 -1.48 -31.20 4.96
CA ILE A 1099 -0.68 -30.42 5.90
C ILE A 1099 -0.63 -31.13 7.27
N ARG A 1100 0.55 -31.20 7.90
CA ARG A 1100 0.71 -31.74 9.26
C ARG A 1100 0.23 -30.76 10.33
N ILE A 1101 -0.53 -31.21 11.33
CA ILE A 1101 -1.02 -30.36 12.42
C ILE A 1101 0.01 -30.22 13.57
N PRO A 1102 0.10 -29.05 14.24
CA PRO A 1102 -0.53 -27.78 13.91
C PRO A 1102 0.31 -26.98 12.90
N ASN A 1103 -0.32 -26.51 11.83
CA ASN A 1103 0.25 -25.55 10.88
C ASN A 1103 -0.85 -24.62 10.38
N ASN A 1104 -0.44 -23.49 9.81
CA ASN A 1104 -1.37 -22.58 9.14
C ASN A 1104 -1.61 -23.00 7.69
N VAL A 1105 -2.82 -22.74 7.21
CA VAL A 1105 -3.23 -22.86 5.80
C VAL A 1105 -3.76 -21.52 5.33
N LEU A 1106 -3.35 -21.11 4.12
CA LEU A 1106 -3.93 -19.99 3.40
C LEU A 1106 -5.01 -20.54 2.47
N ILE A 1107 -6.21 -19.96 2.55
CA ILE A 1107 -7.33 -20.21 1.65
C ILE A 1107 -7.63 -18.88 0.98
N GLN A 1108 -7.80 -18.87 -0.34
CA GLN A 1108 -8.25 -17.67 -1.06
C GLN A 1108 -9.62 -17.91 -1.67
N PHE A 1109 -10.56 -17.00 -1.41
CA PHE A 1109 -11.81 -16.91 -2.17
C PHE A 1109 -11.61 -15.87 -3.26
N LYS A 1110 -11.69 -16.27 -4.53
CA LYS A 1110 -11.75 -15.36 -5.68
C LYS A 1110 -13.19 -15.30 -6.17
N LEU A 1111 -13.86 -14.19 -5.89
CA LEU A 1111 -15.19 -13.88 -6.38
C LEU A 1111 -15.04 -13.12 -7.70
N GLY A 1112 -15.93 -13.33 -8.66
CA GLY A 1112 -15.97 -12.48 -9.85
C GLY A 1112 -17.36 -12.38 -10.46
N ASN A 1113 -17.56 -11.37 -11.31
CA ASN A 1113 -18.82 -11.12 -12.00
C ASN A 1113 -18.61 -11.12 -13.52
N ASN A 1114 -19.18 -12.13 -14.19
CA ASN A 1114 -19.14 -12.29 -15.64
C ASN A 1114 -20.45 -11.84 -16.31
N GLY A 1115 -21.35 -11.17 -15.59
CA GLY A 1115 -22.60 -10.64 -16.13
C GLY A 1115 -22.39 -9.28 -16.80
N PRO A 1116 -23.27 -8.87 -17.73
CA PRO A 1116 -23.23 -7.52 -18.32
C PRO A 1116 -23.49 -6.40 -17.30
N ASP A 1117 -24.14 -6.68 -16.17
CA ASP A 1117 -24.45 -5.72 -15.10
C ASP A 1117 -23.64 -5.95 -13.81
N THR A 1118 -23.41 -4.87 -13.06
CA THR A 1118 -22.88 -4.88 -11.68
C THR A 1118 -23.76 -5.74 -10.76
N ALA A 1119 -23.12 -6.61 -9.97
CA ALA A 1119 -23.76 -7.31 -8.86
C ALA A 1119 -23.81 -6.38 -7.64
N GLU A 1120 -25.00 -6.11 -7.10
CA GLU A 1120 -25.18 -5.11 -6.04
C GLU A 1120 -25.30 -5.78 -4.66
N ASN A 1121 -24.76 -5.13 -3.63
CA ASN A 1121 -24.74 -5.62 -2.24
C ASN A 1121 -24.27 -7.08 -2.07
N VAL A 1122 -23.15 -7.46 -2.70
CA VAL A 1122 -22.64 -8.84 -2.65
C VAL A 1122 -22.06 -9.17 -1.28
N VAL A 1123 -22.48 -10.31 -0.72
CA VAL A 1123 -22.01 -10.86 0.56
C VAL A 1123 -21.67 -12.35 0.39
N VAL A 1124 -20.46 -12.74 0.81
CA VAL A 1124 -20.01 -14.13 0.86
C VAL A 1124 -19.99 -14.60 2.32
N THR A 1125 -20.54 -15.79 2.61
CA THR A 1125 -20.53 -16.36 3.97
C THR A 1125 -20.04 -17.81 3.99
N TRP A 1126 -19.26 -18.17 5.00
CA TRP A 1126 -18.73 -19.52 5.19
C TRP A 1126 -18.58 -19.87 6.69
N VAL A 1127 -18.94 -21.09 7.08
CA VAL A 1127 -18.84 -21.57 8.47
C VAL A 1127 -17.56 -22.40 8.65
N VAL A 1128 -16.62 -21.89 9.44
CA VAL A 1128 -15.28 -22.49 9.61
C VAL A 1128 -15.37 -23.83 10.36
N PRO A 1129 -15.01 -24.98 9.75
CA PRO A 1129 -15.13 -26.31 10.35
C PRO A 1129 -14.39 -26.44 11.69
N LYS A 1130 -14.91 -27.25 12.64
CA LYS A 1130 -14.42 -27.29 14.03
C LYS A 1130 -12.91 -27.58 14.18
N GLY A 1131 -12.35 -28.43 13.32
CA GLY A 1131 -10.92 -28.76 13.27
C GLY A 1131 -10.00 -27.66 12.72
N MET A 1132 -10.55 -26.48 12.42
CA MET A 1132 -9.83 -25.27 12.04
C MET A 1132 -10.03 -24.17 13.08
N LYS A 1133 -9.01 -23.32 13.25
CA LYS A 1133 -9.07 -22.09 14.05
C LYS A 1133 -8.84 -20.89 13.14
N PHE A 1134 -9.75 -19.91 13.19
CA PHE A 1134 -9.59 -18.64 12.46
C PHE A 1134 -8.40 -17.83 13.00
N VAL A 1135 -7.61 -17.23 12.10
CA VAL A 1135 -6.52 -16.31 12.43
C VAL A 1135 -6.79 -14.91 11.86
N SER A 1136 -7.03 -14.81 10.56
CA SER A 1136 -7.38 -13.55 9.89
C SER A 1136 -8.10 -13.77 8.57
N ALA A 1137 -8.78 -12.74 8.08
CA ALA A 1137 -9.26 -12.64 6.70
C ALA A 1137 -9.04 -11.20 6.22
N ILE A 1138 -8.40 -11.04 5.06
CA ILE A 1138 -7.97 -9.75 4.50
C ILE A 1138 -8.48 -9.67 3.06
N PRO A 1139 -9.46 -8.78 2.76
CA PRO A 1139 -9.91 -8.54 1.40
C PRO A 1139 -8.88 -7.72 0.62
N GLU A 1140 -8.95 -7.81 -0.70
CA GLU A 1140 -8.22 -6.95 -1.62
C GLU A 1140 -8.56 -5.46 -1.38
N PRO A 1141 -7.59 -4.52 -1.43
CA PRO A 1141 -7.82 -3.10 -1.16
C PRO A 1141 -8.89 -2.48 -2.05
N GLY A 1142 -10.03 -2.13 -1.44
CA GLY A 1142 -11.19 -1.53 -2.11
C GLY A 1142 -12.45 -2.39 -2.08
N TYR A 1143 -12.32 -3.71 -1.95
CA TYR A 1143 -13.43 -4.66 -2.07
C TYR A 1143 -14.02 -5.08 -0.72
N GLY A 1144 -14.55 -4.09 -0.01
CA GLY A 1144 -15.40 -4.30 1.16
C GLY A 1144 -14.66 -4.69 2.46
N THR A 1145 -15.34 -5.44 3.33
CA THR A 1145 -14.83 -5.81 4.66
C THR A 1145 -15.18 -7.25 5.05
N ALA A 1146 -14.26 -7.92 5.75
CA ALA A 1146 -14.44 -9.27 6.28
C ALA A 1146 -14.54 -9.26 7.81
N THR A 1147 -15.52 -10.00 8.36
CA THR A 1147 -15.76 -10.15 9.80
C THR A 1147 -15.97 -11.62 10.15
N TYR A 1148 -15.57 -12.02 11.36
CA TYR A 1148 -15.72 -13.40 11.84
C TYR A 1148 -16.44 -13.42 13.19
N ASP A 1149 -17.58 -14.07 13.26
CA ASP A 1149 -18.28 -14.35 14.53
C ASP A 1149 -17.76 -15.66 15.13
N ALA A 1150 -17.10 -15.56 16.29
CA ALA A 1150 -16.59 -16.71 17.02
C ALA A 1150 -17.68 -17.60 17.65
N ALA A 1151 -18.91 -17.11 17.82
CA ALA A 1151 -20.01 -17.88 18.42
C ALA A 1151 -20.68 -18.83 17.40
N THR A 1152 -21.03 -18.33 16.20
CA THR A 1152 -21.53 -19.18 15.10
C THR A 1152 -20.42 -19.82 14.27
N ARG A 1153 -19.18 -19.31 14.39
CA ARG A 1153 -18.01 -19.65 13.55
C ARG A 1153 -18.16 -19.22 12.08
N THR A 1154 -18.99 -18.22 11.82
CA THR A 1154 -19.25 -17.70 10.48
C THR A 1154 -18.25 -16.59 10.13
N LEU A 1155 -17.53 -16.78 9.02
CA LEU A 1155 -16.83 -15.73 8.29
C LEU A 1155 -17.81 -15.09 7.30
N THR A 1156 -17.93 -13.77 7.33
CA THR A 1156 -18.75 -12.97 6.42
C THR A 1156 -17.86 -11.94 5.73
N TRP A 1157 -17.86 -11.92 4.40
CA TRP A 1157 -17.22 -10.89 3.58
C TRP A 1157 -18.31 -10.08 2.90
N ASN A 1158 -18.52 -8.86 3.38
CA ASN A 1158 -19.42 -7.88 2.77
C ASN A 1158 -18.61 -7.15 1.71
N VAL A 1159 -18.76 -7.54 0.44
CA VAL A 1159 -17.95 -7.03 -0.67
C VAL A 1159 -18.46 -5.66 -1.12
N GLY A 1160 -19.78 -5.46 -1.07
CA GLY A 1160 -20.46 -4.30 -1.66
C GLY A 1160 -20.80 -4.57 -3.11
N ASP A 1161 -20.78 -3.53 -3.95
CA ASP A 1161 -21.08 -3.66 -5.36
C ASP A 1161 -19.87 -4.18 -6.13
N VAL A 1162 -20.08 -5.18 -6.98
CA VAL A 1162 -19.04 -5.87 -7.77
C VAL A 1162 -19.31 -5.64 -9.27
N PRO A 1163 -18.58 -4.69 -9.91
CA PRO A 1163 -18.56 -4.51 -11.37
C PRO A 1163 -18.05 -5.78 -12.08
N ILE A 1164 -17.81 -5.70 -13.40
CA ILE A 1164 -17.11 -6.77 -14.14
C ILE A 1164 -15.64 -6.80 -13.68
N SER A 1165 -15.39 -7.50 -12.58
CA SER A 1165 -14.10 -7.61 -11.88
C SER A 1165 -14.02 -8.90 -11.06
N ASP A 1166 -12.82 -9.19 -10.55
CA ASP A 1166 -12.39 -10.49 -10.02
C ASP A 1166 -11.84 -10.42 -8.57
N PRO A 1167 -12.49 -9.72 -7.62
CA PRO A 1167 -11.94 -9.45 -6.29
C PRO A 1167 -11.65 -10.69 -5.44
N TYR A 1168 -10.61 -10.62 -4.61
CA TYR A 1168 -10.22 -11.74 -3.74
C TYR A 1168 -10.18 -11.43 -2.24
N LEU A 1169 -10.39 -12.48 -1.44
CA LEU A 1169 -10.29 -12.51 0.02
C LEU A 1169 -9.28 -13.59 0.43
N ASN A 1170 -8.22 -13.18 1.12
CA ASN A 1170 -7.20 -14.09 1.65
C ASN A 1170 -7.50 -14.43 3.12
N ILE A 1171 -7.68 -15.71 3.43
CA ILE A 1171 -8.10 -16.24 4.73
C ILE A 1171 -6.99 -17.11 5.32
N LEU A 1172 -6.54 -16.79 6.53
CA LEU A 1172 -5.53 -17.56 7.26
C LEU A 1172 -6.19 -18.34 8.40
N LEU A 1173 -5.99 -19.65 8.42
CA LEU A 1173 -6.50 -20.57 9.45
C LEU A 1173 -5.36 -21.42 10.03
N THR A 1174 -5.47 -21.84 11.29
CA THR A 1174 -4.62 -22.91 11.87
C THR A 1174 -5.38 -24.23 11.87
N LEU A 1175 -4.77 -25.30 11.37
CA LEU A 1175 -5.30 -26.67 11.46
C LEU A 1175 -5.02 -27.25 12.86
N ILE A 1176 -6.06 -27.72 13.55
CA ILE A 1176 -5.99 -28.19 14.95
C ILE A 1176 -6.48 -29.62 15.17
N GLU A 1177 -7.18 -30.21 14.20
CA GLU A 1177 -7.56 -31.63 14.17
C GLU A 1177 -7.15 -32.26 12.83
N PRO A 1178 -6.91 -33.58 12.75
CA PRO A 1178 -6.67 -34.27 11.48
C PRO A 1178 -8.00 -34.60 10.79
N GLY A 1179 -8.05 -34.47 9.47
CA GLY A 1179 -9.27 -34.70 8.68
C GLY A 1179 -9.18 -34.11 7.27
N LYS A 1180 -10.23 -34.32 6.47
CA LYS A 1180 -10.43 -33.66 5.18
C LYS A 1180 -11.61 -32.70 5.32
N TYR A 1181 -11.36 -31.41 5.08
CA TYR A 1181 -12.31 -30.33 5.30
C TYR A 1181 -12.74 -29.74 3.98
N LEU A 1182 -14.04 -29.85 3.67
CA LEU A 1182 -14.65 -29.19 2.51
C LEU A 1182 -14.82 -27.69 2.79
N ILE A 1183 -14.39 -26.87 1.85
CA ILE A 1183 -14.47 -25.41 1.89
C ILE A 1183 -15.55 -24.99 0.90
N ASP A 1184 -16.79 -24.90 1.41
CA ASP A 1184 -18.01 -24.63 0.63
C ASP A 1184 -18.66 -23.31 1.10
N PRO A 1185 -18.23 -22.15 0.57
CA PRO A 1185 -18.84 -20.85 0.84
C PRO A 1185 -20.15 -20.65 0.08
N SER A 1186 -20.99 -19.75 0.56
CA SER A 1186 -22.22 -19.32 -0.11
C SER A 1186 -22.20 -17.82 -0.44
N VAL A 1187 -22.92 -17.42 -1.50
CA VAL A 1187 -22.96 -16.04 -2.00
C VAL A 1187 -24.40 -15.52 -2.03
N ALA A 1188 -24.61 -14.28 -1.62
CA ALA A 1188 -25.86 -13.54 -1.75
C ALA A 1188 -25.60 -12.15 -2.38
N SER A 1189 -26.59 -11.60 -3.10
CA SER A 1189 -26.56 -10.27 -3.74
C SER A 1189 -27.98 -9.89 -4.15
N ASP A 1190 -28.28 -8.58 -4.23
CA ASP A 1190 -29.62 -8.06 -4.51
C ASP A 1190 -30.01 -8.10 -6.00
N THR A 1191 -29.04 -8.14 -6.92
CA THR A 1191 -29.27 -8.15 -8.39
C THR A 1191 -28.92 -9.48 -9.06
N PHE A 1192 -28.74 -10.53 -8.28
CA PHE A 1192 -28.21 -11.83 -8.74
C PHE A 1192 -29.23 -12.97 -8.62
N ASN A 1193 -29.17 -13.92 -9.57
CA ASN A 1193 -29.99 -15.14 -9.54
C ASN A 1193 -29.15 -16.35 -9.05
N PRO A 1194 -29.42 -16.91 -7.86
CA PRO A 1194 -28.60 -17.96 -7.24
C PRO A 1194 -28.57 -19.29 -8.01
N THR A 1195 -29.42 -19.48 -9.04
CA THR A 1195 -29.34 -20.66 -9.92
C THR A 1195 -28.23 -20.59 -10.98
N SER A 1196 -27.48 -19.48 -11.06
CA SER A 1196 -26.34 -19.30 -11.99
C SER A 1196 -24.97 -19.31 -11.32
N THR A 1197 -24.91 -19.52 -10.00
CA THR A 1197 -23.67 -19.46 -9.20
C THR A 1197 -22.75 -20.66 -9.45
N ASN A 1198 -21.69 -20.48 -10.23
CA ASN A 1198 -20.58 -21.42 -10.27
C ASN A 1198 -19.68 -21.20 -9.06
N ILE A 1199 -20.03 -21.84 -7.94
CA ILE A 1199 -19.13 -22.00 -6.79
C ILE A 1199 -18.33 -23.28 -6.99
N THR A 1200 -17.00 -23.19 -7.01
CA THR A 1200 -16.13 -24.37 -7.06
C THR A 1200 -15.51 -24.58 -5.67
N PRO A 1201 -16.11 -25.42 -4.81
CA PRO A 1201 -15.57 -25.70 -3.48
C PRO A 1201 -14.27 -26.49 -3.58
N ALA A 1202 -13.40 -26.31 -2.58
CA ALA A 1202 -12.11 -26.99 -2.51
C ALA A 1202 -11.97 -27.79 -1.22
N ASP A 1203 -11.02 -28.71 -1.19
CA ASP A 1203 -10.66 -29.46 0.01
C ASP A 1203 -9.40 -28.89 0.69
N VAL A 1204 -9.32 -29.05 2.00
CA VAL A 1204 -8.08 -28.93 2.78
C VAL A 1204 -7.87 -30.22 3.58
N CYS A 1205 -6.72 -30.85 3.39
CA CYS A 1205 -6.34 -32.08 4.08
C CYS A 1205 -5.38 -31.79 5.26
N ALA A 1206 -5.67 -32.37 6.42
CA ALA A 1206 -4.88 -32.25 7.64
C ALA A 1206 -4.52 -33.65 8.20
N ILE A 1207 -3.25 -33.87 8.55
CA ILE A 1207 -2.74 -35.16 9.05
C ILE A 1207 -2.00 -35.01 10.39
N SER A 1208 -1.98 -36.09 11.18
CA SER A 1208 -1.32 -36.13 12.50
C SER A 1208 0.21 -36.18 12.40
N THR A 1209 0.86 -35.92 13.53
CA THR A 1209 2.33 -35.83 13.65
C THR A 1209 3.03 -37.14 14.04
N ASN A 1210 2.30 -38.24 14.32
CA ASN A 1210 2.89 -39.53 14.72
C ASN A 1210 2.13 -40.72 14.12
N GLY A 1211 2.86 -41.76 13.71
CA GLY A 1211 2.30 -43.05 13.29
C GLY A 1211 3.29 -43.95 12.55
N THR A 1212 3.79 -45.00 13.22
CA THR A 1212 4.61 -46.09 12.63
C THR A 1212 3.78 -47.36 12.46
N ASN A 1213 4.00 -48.06 11.34
CA ASN A 1213 3.63 -49.45 10.98
C ASN A 1213 2.36 -50.12 11.58
N GLY A 1214 1.45 -50.54 10.69
CA GLY A 1214 0.40 -51.55 10.93
C GLY A 1214 -0.13 -52.11 9.60
N THR A 1215 -0.46 -53.41 9.53
CA THR A 1215 -0.58 -54.14 8.23
C THR A 1215 -1.93 -54.82 7.96
N ASN A 1216 -2.31 -54.80 6.67
CA ASN A 1216 -3.17 -55.75 5.93
C ASN A 1216 -4.70 -55.82 6.16
N GLY A 1217 -5.43 -55.68 5.05
CA GLY A 1217 -6.85 -56.03 4.84
C GLY A 1217 -7.30 -55.56 3.45
N SER A 1218 -7.77 -56.45 2.56
CA SER A 1218 -7.79 -56.18 1.10
C SER A 1218 -9.19 -56.15 0.44
N SER A 1219 -9.45 -55.10 -0.35
CA SER A 1219 -10.26 -55.04 -1.60
C SER A 1219 -10.55 -53.57 -1.93
N GLY A 1220 -10.61 -53.11 -3.19
CA GLY A 1220 -10.28 -53.72 -4.48
C GLY A 1220 -10.63 -52.75 -5.63
N ASN A 1221 -9.92 -52.86 -6.77
CA ASN A 1221 -10.08 -52.08 -8.02
C ASN A 1221 -9.54 -50.62 -8.02
N ASN A 1222 -8.36 -50.45 -8.67
CA ASN A 1222 -7.91 -49.45 -9.67
C ASN A 1222 -8.54 -48.03 -9.67
N VAL A 1223 -7.80 -46.92 -9.92
CA VAL A 1223 -6.72 -46.68 -10.91
C VAL A 1223 -5.61 -45.77 -10.32
N PRO A 1224 -4.32 -45.88 -10.74
CA PRO A 1224 -3.19 -45.15 -10.14
C PRO A 1224 -2.78 -43.82 -10.84
N MET A 1225 -1.81 -43.15 -10.19
CA MET A 1225 -1.08 -41.90 -10.48
C MET A 1225 -0.85 -41.44 -11.95
N GLN A 1226 -0.75 -40.11 -12.08
CA GLN A 1226 0.22 -39.43 -12.93
C GLN A 1226 0.95 -38.36 -12.09
N ASP A 1227 2.27 -38.29 -12.19
CA ASP A 1227 3.08 -37.16 -11.71
C ASP A 1227 3.27 -36.12 -12.82
N THR A 1228 3.40 -34.84 -12.46
CA THR A 1228 4.03 -33.82 -13.32
C THR A 1228 4.64 -32.70 -12.48
N GLY A 1229 5.97 -32.59 -12.51
CA GLY A 1229 6.61 -31.27 -12.63
C GLY A 1229 6.56 -30.83 -14.10
N ALA A 1230 6.88 -29.60 -14.50
CA ALA A 1230 7.40 -28.42 -13.78
C ALA A 1230 6.81 -27.16 -14.50
N PRO A 1231 7.43 -25.96 -14.57
CA PRO A 1231 8.48 -25.32 -13.78
C PRO A 1231 8.05 -23.94 -13.20
N LEU A 1232 8.98 -23.22 -12.56
CA LEU A 1232 8.75 -21.88 -12.00
C LEU A 1232 9.21 -20.76 -12.94
N ALA A 1233 8.29 -20.23 -13.75
CA ALA A 1233 8.40 -18.96 -14.48
C ALA A 1233 7.01 -18.58 -15.05
N LEU A 1234 6.55 -17.33 -15.11
CA LEU A 1234 6.94 -16.08 -14.43
C LEU A 1234 5.79 -15.06 -14.67
N LEU A 1235 5.47 -14.17 -13.72
CA LEU A 1235 4.96 -12.78 -13.88
C LEU A 1235 4.23 -12.34 -12.58
N ALA A 1236 4.23 -11.07 -12.16
CA ALA A 1236 5.29 -10.05 -12.23
C ALA A 1236 4.94 -8.90 -11.27
N ILE A 1237 5.95 -8.20 -10.76
CA ILE A 1237 5.81 -6.79 -10.38
C ILE A 1237 5.99 -5.96 -11.65
N ALA A 1238 4.98 -5.16 -11.99
CA ALA A 1238 5.13 -4.05 -12.93
C ALA A 1238 5.60 -2.79 -12.15
N ILE A 1239 6.18 -1.81 -12.87
CA ILE A 1239 6.90 -0.64 -12.31
C ILE A 1239 8.28 -1.09 -11.76
N LEU A 1240 9.44 -0.68 -12.30
CA LEU A 1240 9.77 0.46 -13.17
C LEU A 1240 11.01 0.14 -14.04
N SER A 1241 11.06 0.63 -15.30
CA SER A 1241 12.25 0.50 -16.16
C SER A 1241 12.55 1.75 -17.00
N ILE A 1242 13.59 2.49 -16.57
CA ILE A 1242 14.40 3.46 -17.32
C ILE A 1242 15.80 3.34 -16.67
N VAL A 1243 16.98 3.24 -17.31
CA VAL A 1243 17.58 3.91 -18.48
C VAL A 1243 18.77 3.07 -18.99
N ALA A 1244 19.09 3.03 -20.30
CA ALA A 1244 20.48 2.96 -20.83
C ALA A 1244 20.57 3.03 -22.38
N GLY A 1245 21.70 3.52 -22.92
CA GLY A 1245 22.07 3.48 -24.36
C GLY A 1245 22.15 4.85 -25.06
N ILE A 1246 23.01 5.79 -24.68
CA ILE A 1246 24.48 5.84 -24.88
C ILE A 1246 24.95 5.75 -26.35
N VAL A 1247 25.23 6.92 -26.95
CA VAL A 1247 26.37 7.13 -27.88
C VAL A 1247 26.97 8.53 -27.62
N MET A 1248 28.30 8.64 -27.55
CA MET A 1248 29.04 9.90 -27.68
C MET A 1248 29.86 9.89 -28.97
N PRO A 1249 30.19 11.08 -29.51
CA PRO A 1249 31.57 11.31 -29.90
C PRO A 1249 32.15 12.62 -29.32
N LYS A 1250 33.31 12.54 -28.66
CA LYS A 1250 34.16 13.70 -28.39
C LYS A 1250 35.01 14.01 -29.60
N ARG A 1251 35.20 15.29 -29.93
CA ARG A 1251 36.42 15.73 -30.62
C ARG A 1251 36.73 17.22 -30.47
N LYS A 1252 38.00 17.52 -30.15
CA LYS A 1252 38.84 18.37 -31.00
C LYS A 1252 40.22 17.75 -31.04
N ASN A 1253 40.69 17.49 -32.27
CA ASN A 1253 41.86 16.70 -32.66
C ASN A 1253 41.78 15.21 -32.30
#